data_AF-A0A4Z1IB21-F1
#
_entry.id   AF-A0A4Z1IB21-F1
#
_cell.length_a   1.000
_cell.length_b   1.000
_cell.length_c   1.000
_cell.angle_alpha   90.00
_cell.angle_beta   90.00
_cell.angle_gamma   90.00
#
_symmetry.space_group_name_H-M   'P 1'
#
loop_
_entity.id
_entity.type
_entity.pdbx_description
1 polymer ?
#
loop_
_entity_poly.entity_id
_entity_poly.type
_entity_poly.pdbx_seq_one_letter_code
_entity_poly.pdbx_strand_id
1 'polypeptide(L)'
;MIENIKNLVDWATSSGAYLHPDVEIHKDAVTGLSFKAQQTIAPQTSIVRCSYQISLSYLNAIGTYSQSPSTDPFPVEFLENLKEDDPNIIGHFFLIQQYLRGDQSLWWQYIRLLPQPNDPKSLGIPIWWPEEDQEFLTGTNAEPPLQKREQMWRDQWKKGVVLLRELPNHKEYSYILYQWAATIFDSRSFRPSLTVCPEALSESSTDRDLNLDHIRNDRFSILYPLVDIGNHNGINQVEWRKDPISNSFDLVHSAGVLQGDQIYNYYGNKSNSELLVGYGFILPNDLLVNRNVANLKLTPNQNAIQLRRSQNCHNRPDPRQPEEEFMFPVQPPSANGSHDSRILEFRSFGEGLVDLICCMVANERERSYMLKFPEICPERIAQPFQSPLCRAVIQAIFIIQSKLAYEIEKIEKIGASLGPPQNPNQSLALNYRSLQLTTLRSALQPLDLLTTPILTPLLEVSPPFPTDNLKIISIEQAYSLLTQHHPSLSTSIHNLIASDQEEELPLDWSVLLEDWNFTYWTLWVYIIMLKRSDEKTLAAIHPALEQWIRDGTSIFFPLPKTQNPVTTFHGATDEHETLTTTISQLRELHPELFDLQNVNHEHLLNLASYLVKEQAFMAPSVMLDGAAKGKRITQLVVCIWGEES
;
A
#
# COMPACT_ATOMS: atom_id res chain seq x y z
N MET A 1 -43.26 -4.14 6.81
CA MET A 1 -42.14 -3.24 6.44
C MET A 1 -42.57 -1.78 6.40
N ILE A 2 -43.54 -1.39 5.56
CA ILE A 2 -44.06 0.00 5.50
C ILE A 2 -44.50 0.49 6.90
N GLU A 3 -45.27 -0.32 7.62
CA GLU A 3 -45.70 0.00 9.00
C GLU A 3 -44.53 0.15 9.98
N ASN A 4 -43.46 -0.64 9.84
CA ASN A 4 -42.29 -0.52 10.71
C ASN A 4 -41.52 0.78 10.42
N ILE A 5 -41.39 1.17 9.15
CA ILE A 5 -40.77 2.44 8.74
C ILE A 5 -41.57 3.61 9.31
N LYS A 6 -42.90 3.57 9.18
CA LYS A 6 -43.78 4.59 9.76
C LYS A 6 -43.58 4.69 11.28
N ASN A 7 -43.60 3.55 11.98
CA ASN A 7 -43.38 3.52 13.43
C ASN A 7 -41.99 4.07 13.84
N LEU A 8 -40.94 3.83 13.04
CA LEU A 8 -39.61 4.41 13.27
C LEU A 8 -39.64 5.93 13.14
N VAL A 9 -40.23 6.44 12.06
CA VAL A 9 -40.34 7.89 11.82
C VAL A 9 -41.18 8.56 12.92
N ASP A 10 -42.34 7.99 13.26
CA ASP A 10 -43.22 8.50 14.31
C ASP A 10 -42.50 8.53 15.67
N TRP A 11 -41.80 7.45 16.04
CA TRP A 11 -41.01 7.39 17.28
C TRP A 11 -39.87 8.42 17.29
N ALA A 12 -39.07 8.46 16.23
CA ALA A 12 -37.92 9.35 16.16
C ALA A 12 -38.35 10.83 16.18
N THR A 13 -39.37 11.20 15.40
CA THR A 13 -39.90 12.57 15.36
C THR A 13 -40.55 13.00 16.68
N SER A 14 -41.28 12.09 17.35
CA SER A 14 -41.80 12.34 18.70
C SER A 14 -40.68 12.56 19.74
N SER A 15 -39.47 12.10 19.43
CA SER A 15 -38.26 12.22 20.27
C SER A 15 -37.29 13.30 19.77
N GLY A 16 -37.77 14.26 18.97
CA GLY A 16 -37.00 15.43 18.53
C GLY A 16 -36.14 15.23 17.28
N ALA A 17 -36.27 14.10 16.58
CA ALA A 17 -35.71 13.95 15.24
C ALA A 17 -36.53 14.71 14.19
N TYR A 18 -35.97 14.89 13.00
CA TYR A 18 -36.65 15.48 11.86
C TYR A 18 -36.32 14.70 10.59
N LEU A 19 -37.34 14.51 9.75
CA LEU A 19 -37.22 14.02 8.38
C LEU A 19 -37.90 15.04 7.47
N HIS A 20 -37.22 15.45 6.41
CA HIS A 20 -37.76 16.45 5.50
C HIS A 20 -39.09 15.97 4.87
N PRO A 21 -40.14 16.82 4.78
CA PRO A 21 -41.47 16.41 4.35
C PRO A 21 -41.51 15.85 2.92
N ASP A 22 -40.62 16.34 2.05
CA ASP A 22 -40.46 15.84 0.68
C ASP A 22 -39.47 14.67 0.57
N VAL A 23 -39.18 13.95 1.66
CA VAL A 23 -38.30 12.78 1.67
C VAL A 23 -39.08 11.54 2.09
N GLU A 24 -39.06 10.53 1.23
CA GLU A 24 -39.62 9.20 1.53
C GLU A 24 -38.50 8.23 1.89
N ILE A 25 -38.74 7.40 2.90
CA ILE A 25 -37.94 6.19 3.14
C ILE A 25 -38.62 5.04 2.41
N HIS A 26 -37.94 4.49 1.41
CA HIS A 26 -38.44 3.37 0.62
C HIS A 26 -37.42 2.23 0.59
N LYS A 27 -37.82 1.08 0.06
CA LYS A 27 -36.91 -0.05 -0.18
C LYS A 27 -36.49 -0.09 -1.64
N ASP A 28 -35.24 0.29 -1.89
CA ASP A 28 -34.54 0.11 -3.15
C ASP A 28 -34.08 -1.35 -3.32
N ALA A 29 -34.01 -1.80 -4.57
CA ALA A 29 -33.65 -3.18 -4.89
C ALA A 29 -32.14 -3.47 -4.73
N VAL A 30 -31.30 -2.44 -4.84
CA VAL A 30 -29.84 -2.53 -4.79
C VAL A 30 -29.32 -2.10 -3.43
N THR A 31 -29.76 -0.95 -2.93
CA THR A 31 -29.21 -0.32 -1.71
C THR A 31 -30.04 -0.58 -0.45
N GLY A 32 -31.18 -1.26 -0.57
CA GLY A 32 -32.03 -1.57 0.58
C GLY A 32 -32.86 -0.36 1.03
N LEU A 33 -32.91 -0.07 2.34
CA LEU A 33 -33.65 1.12 2.79
C LEU A 33 -32.91 2.39 2.34
N SER A 34 -33.65 3.31 1.73
CA SER A 34 -33.10 4.44 1.02
C SER A 34 -33.98 5.67 1.14
N PHE A 35 -33.36 6.85 1.21
CA PHE A 35 -34.04 8.12 1.05
C PHE A 35 -34.32 8.42 -0.42
N LYS A 36 -35.52 8.90 -0.72
CA LYS A 36 -35.92 9.34 -2.06
C LYS A 36 -36.61 10.68 -1.99
N ALA A 37 -36.18 11.61 -2.84
CA ALA A 37 -36.81 12.91 -2.97
C ALA A 37 -38.19 12.79 -3.65
N GLN A 38 -39.26 13.17 -2.95
CA GLN A 38 -40.62 13.22 -3.50
C GLN A 38 -40.86 14.46 -4.35
N GLN A 39 -40.10 15.52 -4.07
CA GLN A 39 -40.04 16.78 -4.83
C GLN A 39 -38.58 17.19 -4.94
N THR A 40 -38.27 18.11 -5.85
CA THR A 40 -36.92 18.67 -5.95
C THR A 40 -36.53 19.38 -4.65
N ILE A 41 -35.43 18.96 -4.05
CA ILE A 41 -34.87 19.50 -2.82
C ILE A 41 -33.80 20.53 -3.18
N ALA A 42 -33.90 21.72 -2.60
CA ALA A 42 -32.93 22.79 -2.83
C ALA A 42 -31.56 22.46 -2.22
N PRO A 43 -30.46 23.04 -2.75
CA PRO A 43 -29.16 23.03 -2.09
C PRO A 43 -29.23 23.53 -0.64
N GLN A 44 -28.32 23.04 0.21
CA GLN A 44 -28.19 23.42 1.62
C GLN A 44 -29.42 23.11 2.48
N THR A 45 -30.14 22.03 2.14
CA THR A 45 -31.35 21.60 2.86
C THR A 45 -31.04 20.47 3.84
N SER A 46 -31.54 20.58 5.07
CA SER A 46 -31.49 19.46 6.05
C SER A 46 -32.45 18.36 5.60
N ILE A 47 -31.90 17.17 5.36
CA ILE A 47 -32.63 15.99 4.90
C ILE A 47 -33.19 15.23 6.10
N VAL A 48 -32.32 14.99 7.07
CA VAL A 48 -32.64 14.23 8.28
C VAL A 48 -31.78 14.74 9.43
N ARG A 49 -32.38 14.81 10.61
CA ARG A 49 -31.74 15.19 11.87
C ARG A 49 -32.06 14.16 12.94
N CYS A 50 -31.06 13.78 13.72
CA CYS A 50 -31.23 12.94 14.89
C CYS A 50 -30.83 13.71 16.16
N SER A 51 -31.75 13.76 17.13
CA SER A 51 -31.46 14.26 18.48
C SER A 51 -30.43 13.35 19.18
N TYR A 52 -29.51 13.93 19.96
CA TYR A 52 -28.59 13.11 20.78
C TYR A 52 -29.31 12.26 21.82
N GLN A 53 -30.55 12.60 22.20
CA GLN A 53 -31.35 11.83 23.17
C GLN A 53 -31.66 10.40 22.69
N ILE A 54 -31.81 10.22 21.38
CA ILE A 54 -32.11 8.93 20.77
C ILE A 54 -30.92 8.34 20.02
N SER A 55 -29.73 8.95 20.15
CA SER A 55 -28.50 8.30 19.69
C SER A 55 -28.26 7.03 20.50
N LEU A 56 -27.46 6.11 19.94
CA LEU A 56 -27.10 4.87 20.61
C LEU A 56 -25.58 4.65 20.54
N SER A 57 -24.94 4.67 21.71
CA SER A 57 -23.49 4.57 21.86
C SER A 57 -23.07 4.23 23.29
N TYR A 58 -21.75 4.17 23.52
CA TYR A 58 -21.12 4.17 24.84
C TYR A 58 -21.67 5.25 25.78
N LEU A 59 -21.91 6.47 25.29
CA LEU A 59 -22.38 7.60 26.13
C LEU A 59 -23.75 7.35 26.77
N ASN A 60 -24.60 6.56 26.11
CA ASN A 60 -25.91 6.17 26.64
C ASN A 60 -25.79 5.07 27.70
N ALA A 61 -24.79 4.18 27.57
CA ALA A 61 -24.51 3.14 28.55
C ALA A 61 -24.02 3.70 29.89
N ILE A 62 -23.28 4.81 29.86
CA ILE A 62 -22.78 5.51 31.06
C ILE A 62 -23.66 6.69 31.50
N GLY A 63 -24.82 6.91 30.86
CA GLY A 63 -25.79 7.92 31.26
C GLY A 63 -25.30 9.38 31.23
N THR A 64 -24.40 9.74 30.30
CA THR A 64 -23.70 11.05 30.33
C THR A 64 -24.45 12.19 29.62
N TYR A 65 -25.48 11.91 28.81
CA TYR A 65 -26.30 12.98 28.23
C TYR A 65 -27.25 13.59 29.27
N SER A 66 -27.28 14.91 29.35
CA SER A 66 -28.08 15.70 30.31
C SER A 66 -29.59 15.44 30.25
N GLN A 67 -30.07 14.84 29.14
CA GLN A 67 -31.49 14.57 28.86
C GLN A 67 -31.71 13.10 28.44
N SER A 68 -30.79 12.19 28.75
CA SER A 68 -30.95 10.77 28.38
C SER A 68 -32.05 10.10 29.21
N PRO A 69 -32.87 9.24 28.60
CA PRO A 69 -33.73 8.33 29.34
C PRO A 69 -32.89 7.40 30.22
N SER A 70 -33.41 7.07 31.42
CA SER A 70 -32.77 6.13 32.34
C SER A 70 -32.67 4.75 31.70
N THR A 71 -31.48 4.17 31.66
CA THR A 71 -31.19 2.84 31.13
C THR A 71 -30.85 1.89 32.28
N ASP A 72 -30.97 0.57 32.04
CA ASP A 72 -30.49 -0.41 33.01
C ASP A 72 -28.96 -0.31 33.13
N PRO A 73 -28.42 -0.14 34.34
CA PRO A 73 -26.99 0.01 34.52
C PRO A 73 -26.26 -1.30 34.23
N PHE A 74 -25.10 -1.21 33.59
CA PHE A 74 -24.12 -2.29 33.60
C PHE A 74 -23.45 -2.41 34.98
N PRO A 75 -22.85 -3.57 35.32
CA PRO A 75 -22.05 -3.71 36.52
C PRO A 75 -20.95 -2.63 36.58
N VAL A 76 -20.72 -2.06 37.76
CA VAL A 76 -19.68 -1.03 37.95
C VAL A 76 -18.31 -1.54 37.51
N GLU A 77 -17.98 -2.78 37.84
CA GLU A 77 -16.73 -3.42 37.42
C GLU A 77 -16.58 -3.48 35.89
N PHE A 78 -17.66 -3.76 35.15
CA PHE A 78 -17.65 -3.76 33.68
C PHE A 78 -17.32 -2.37 33.12
N LEU A 79 -17.94 -1.33 33.66
CA LEU A 79 -17.71 0.04 33.21
C LEU A 79 -16.29 0.53 33.56
N GLU A 80 -15.87 0.36 34.82
CA GLU A 80 -14.57 0.85 35.29
C GLU A 80 -13.39 0.18 34.59
N ASN A 81 -13.47 -1.12 34.26
CA ASN A 81 -12.39 -1.84 33.59
C ASN A 81 -12.27 -1.54 32.09
N LEU A 82 -13.32 -1.00 31.46
CA LEU A 82 -13.36 -0.81 30.00
C LEU A 82 -13.42 0.66 29.59
N LYS A 83 -13.87 1.58 30.46
CA LYS A 83 -14.14 2.97 30.08
C LYS A 83 -12.90 3.73 29.61
N GLU A 84 -11.71 3.39 30.05
CA GLU A 84 -10.47 4.10 29.68
C GLU A 84 -9.92 3.62 28.33
N ASP A 85 -9.76 2.30 28.17
CA ASP A 85 -9.08 1.74 27.01
C ASP A 85 -10.02 1.23 25.90
N ASP A 86 -11.26 0.86 26.23
CA ASP A 86 -12.16 0.13 25.32
C ASP A 86 -13.63 0.59 25.40
N PRO A 87 -13.94 1.90 25.31
CA PRO A 87 -15.32 2.38 25.35
C PRO A 87 -16.18 1.83 24.20
N ASN A 88 -15.57 1.44 23.07
CA ASN A 88 -16.26 0.76 21.97
C ASN A 88 -16.86 -0.60 22.41
N ILE A 89 -16.17 -1.36 23.27
CA ILE A 89 -16.66 -2.66 23.76
C ILE A 89 -17.94 -2.44 24.56
N ILE A 90 -17.97 -1.44 25.44
CA ILE A 90 -19.16 -1.07 26.21
C ILE A 90 -20.31 -0.72 25.25
N GLY A 91 -20.06 0.09 24.21
CA GLY A 91 -21.07 0.43 23.20
C GLY A 91 -21.67 -0.78 22.49
N HIS A 92 -20.84 -1.78 22.13
CA HIS A 92 -21.32 -3.02 21.52
C HIS A 92 -22.22 -3.82 22.48
N PHE A 93 -21.78 -4.01 23.73
CA PHE A 93 -22.59 -4.71 24.73
C PHE A 93 -23.89 -3.95 25.05
N PHE A 94 -23.87 -2.62 25.02
CA PHE A 94 -25.08 -1.80 25.20
C PHE A 94 -26.10 -2.05 24.09
N LEU A 95 -25.68 -2.12 22.82
CA LEU A 95 -26.60 -2.48 21.73
C LEU A 95 -27.19 -3.88 21.92
N ILE A 96 -26.39 -4.86 22.39
CA ILE A 96 -26.89 -6.21 22.70
C ILE A 96 -27.92 -6.16 23.83
N GLN A 97 -27.66 -5.42 24.91
CA GLN A 97 -28.61 -5.26 26.02
C GLN A 97 -29.94 -4.70 25.51
N GLN A 98 -29.89 -3.67 24.67
CA GLN A 98 -31.09 -3.06 24.09
C GLN A 98 -31.83 -4.00 23.13
N TYR A 99 -31.11 -4.82 22.36
CA TYR A 99 -31.71 -5.87 21.53
C TYR A 99 -32.43 -6.93 22.37
N LEU A 100 -31.78 -7.45 23.43
CA LEU A 100 -32.34 -8.48 24.30
C LEU A 100 -33.59 -8.00 25.07
N ARG A 101 -33.70 -6.70 25.33
CA ARG A 101 -34.90 -6.10 25.93
C ARG A 101 -36.12 -6.09 25.01
N GLY A 102 -35.93 -6.26 23.70
CA GLY A 102 -37.03 -6.27 22.73
C GLY A 102 -37.87 -4.98 22.81
N ASP A 103 -39.18 -5.15 22.89
CA ASP A 103 -40.15 -4.04 22.95
C ASP A 103 -40.05 -3.15 24.20
N GLN A 104 -39.35 -3.61 25.24
CA GLN A 104 -39.04 -2.83 26.45
C GLN A 104 -37.85 -1.89 26.25
N SER A 105 -37.15 -1.95 25.11
CA SER A 105 -36.11 -1.00 24.77
C SER A 105 -36.70 0.28 24.16
N LEU A 106 -36.21 1.43 24.62
CA LEU A 106 -36.51 2.72 24.00
C LEU A 106 -36.19 2.72 22.50
N TRP A 107 -35.10 2.06 22.10
CA TRP A 107 -34.61 2.03 20.73
C TRP A 107 -35.23 0.91 19.89
N TRP A 108 -36.23 0.17 20.40
CA TRP A 108 -36.76 -1.01 19.71
C TRP A 108 -37.25 -0.70 18.30
N GLN A 109 -37.86 0.48 18.10
CA GLN A 109 -38.36 0.92 16.79
C GLN A 109 -37.25 1.01 15.74
N TYR A 110 -36.04 1.37 16.17
CA TYR A 110 -34.83 1.38 15.37
C TYR A 110 -34.19 -0.02 15.27
N ILE A 111 -33.97 -0.69 16.40
CA ILE A 111 -33.26 -1.97 16.46
C ILE A 111 -33.96 -3.06 15.63
N ARG A 112 -35.29 -3.12 15.64
CA ARG A 112 -36.05 -4.11 14.86
C ARG A 112 -36.01 -3.91 13.34
N LEU A 113 -35.52 -2.76 12.88
CA LEU A 113 -35.32 -2.43 11.47
C LEU A 113 -33.86 -2.61 11.00
N LEU A 114 -32.92 -2.76 11.93
CA LEU A 114 -31.57 -3.17 11.59
C LEU A 114 -31.57 -4.58 10.95
N PRO A 115 -30.55 -4.93 10.16
CA PRO A 115 -30.28 -6.31 9.80
C PRO A 115 -30.23 -7.18 11.06
N GLN A 116 -30.99 -8.26 11.09
CA GLN A 116 -31.16 -9.07 12.31
C GLN A 116 -30.04 -10.11 12.44
N PRO A 117 -29.57 -10.43 13.65
CA PRO A 117 -28.45 -11.36 13.87
C PRO A 117 -28.73 -12.79 13.39
N ASN A 118 -30.00 -13.16 13.25
CA ASN A 118 -30.45 -14.46 12.74
C ASN A 118 -30.69 -14.48 11.23
N ASP A 119 -30.43 -13.37 10.52
CA ASP A 119 -30.51 -13.27 9.06
C ASP A 119 -29.18 -12.73 8.48
N PRO A 120 -28.14 -13.58 8.38
CA PRO A 120 -26.84 -13.20 7.82
C PRO A 120 -26.92 -12.60 6.41
N LYS A 121 -27.91 -13.01 5.61
CA LYS A 121 -28.11 -12.49 4.25
C LYS A 121 -28.47 -11.02 4.25
N SER A 122 -29.20 -10.55 5.27
CA SER A 122 -29.56 -9.13 5.41
C SER A 122 -28.38 -8.23 5.80
N LEU A 123 -27.33 -8.80 6.40
CA LEU A 123 -26.11 -8.06 6.74
C LEU A 123 -25.22 -7.83 5.52
N GLY A 124 -25.13 -8.82 4.61
CA GLY A 124 -24.46 -8.69 3.31
C GLY A 124 -22.93 -8.50 3.36
N ILE A 125 -22.33 -8.46 4.55
CA ILE A 125 -20.91 -8.19 4.76
C ILE A 125 -20.11 -9.52 4.75
N PRO A 126 -18.89 -9.58 4.17
CA PRO A 126 -18.18 -10.83 3.96
C PRO A 126 -17.95 -11.71 5.19
N ILE A 127 -17.76 -11.14 6.38
CA ILE A 127 -17.59 -11.91 7.63
C ILE A 127 -18.85 -12.73 8.01
N TRP A 128 -20.00 -12.42 7.41
CA TRP A 128 -21.26 -13.15 7.57
C TRP A 128 -21.58 -14.08 6.41
N TRP A 129 -20.74 -14.10 5.38
CA TRP A 129 -20.93 -15.01 4.25
C TRP A 129 -20.58 -16.44 4.66
N PRO A 130 -21.21 -17.46 4.03
CA PRO A 130 -20.73 -18.83 4.10
C PRO A 130 -19.24 -18.93 3.75
N GLU A 131 -18.51 -19.87 4.36
CA GLU A 131 -17.08 -20.07 4.12
C GLU A 131 -16.76 -20.26 2.62
N GLU A 132 -17.63 -20.98 1.90
CA GLU A 132 -17.55 -21.20 0.45
C GLU A 132 -17.57 -19.88 -0.37
N ASP A 133 -18.27 -18.86 0.11
CA ASP A 133 -18.33 -17.55 -0.53
C ASP A 133 -17.12 -16.68 -0.16
N GLN A 134 -16.65 -16.79 1.09
CA GLN A 134 -15.46 -16.07 1.55
C GLN A 134 -14.20 -16.52 0.81
N GLU A 135 -14.13 -17.80 0.40
CA GLU A 135 -13.01 -18.35 -0.38
C GLU A 135 -12.75 -17.58 -1.70
N PHE A 136 -13.78 -16.96 -2.27
CA PHE A 136 -13.61 -16.13 -3.47
C PHE A 136 -12.79 -14.85 -3.21
N LEU A 137 -12.62 -14.44 -1.96
CA LEU A 137 -11.78 -13.31 -1.55
C LEU A 137 -10.33 -13.72 -1.23
N THR A 138 -10.02 -15.02 -1.15
CA THR A 138 -8.68 -15.54 -0.83
C THR A 138 -7.62 -15.01 -1.78
N GLY A 139 -6.51 -14.52 -1.25
CA GLY A 139 -5.41 -13.93 -2.02
C GLY A 139 -5.62 -12.50 -2.48
N THR A 140 -6.79 -11.90 -2.22
CA THR A 140 -7.06 -10.47 -2.52
C THR A 140 -6.80 -9.59 -1.30
N ASN A 141 -6.73 -8.27 -1.50
CA ASN A 141 -6.63 -7.30 -0.39
C ASN A 141 -7.75 -7.35 0.66
N ALA A 142 -8.89 -7.99 0.38
CA ALA A 142 -10.00 -8.08 1.32
C ALA A 142 -9.78 -9.16 2.39
N GLU A 143 -8.99 -10.20 2.12
CA GLU A 143 -8.80 -11.34 3.02
C GLU A 143 -8.13 -10.96 4.35
N PRO A 144 -6.96 -10.28 4.39
CA PRO A 144 -6.28 -10.01 5.66
C PRO A 144 -7.10 -9.14 6.64
N PRO A 145 -7.77 -8.05 6.19
CA PRO A 145 -8.66 -7.29 7.06
C PRO A 145 -9.82 -8.10 7.67
N LEU A 146 -10.37 -9.08 6.93
CA LEU A 146 -11.45 -9.93 7.44
C LEU A 146 -10.97 -10.83 8.58
N GLN A 147 -9.84 -11.52 8.38
CA GLN A 147 -9.24 -12.38 9.41
C GLN A 147 -8.86 -11.59 10.68
N LYS A 148 -8.22 -10.43 10.50
CA LYS A 148 -7.83 -9.55 11.62
C LYS A 148 -9.05 -9.07 12.42
N ARG A 149 -10.14 -8.74 11.73
CA ARG A 149 -11.37 -8.25 12.36
C ARG A 149 -12.06 -9.34 13.18
N GLU A 150 -12.17 -10.55 12.65
CA GLU A 150 -12.78 -11.66 13.37
C GLU A 150 -12.05 -11.92 14.70
N GLN A 151 -10.72 -12.02 14.65
CA GLN A 151 -9.88 -12.23 15.83
C GLN A 151 -10.05 -11.09 16.84
N MET A 152 -9.99 -9.83 16.38
CA MET A 152 -10.18 -8.65 17.23
C MET A 152 -11.53 -8.69 17.95
N TRP A 153 -12.62 -8.98 17.24
CA TRP A 153 -13.95 -9.04 17.86
C TRP A 153 -14.11 -10.20 18.84
N ARG A 154 -13.46 -11.36 18.58
CA ARG A 154 -13.45 -12.48 19.53
C ARG A 154 -12.76 -12.09 20.84
N ASP A 155 -11.64 -11.40 20.75
CA ASP A 155 -10.87 -10.97 21.92
C ASP A 155 -11.61 -9.88 22.71
N GLN A 156 -12.20 -8.91 22.01
CA GLN A 156 -13.05 -7.87 22.63
C GLN A 156 -14.29 -8.46 23.32
N TRP A 157 -14.99 -9.40 22.68
CA TRP A 157 -16.11 -10.10 23.30
C TRP A 157 -15.69 -10.83 24.57
N LYS A 158 -14.59 -11.60 24.52
CA LYS A 158 -14.05 -12.31 25.71
C LYS A 158 -13.73 -11.34 26.84
N LYS A 159 -13.11 -10.19 26.52
CA LYS A 159 -12.77 -9.15 27.49
C LYS A 159 -14.00 -8.62 28.22
N GLY A 160 -15.08 -8.32 27.49
CA GLY A 160 -16.30 -7.79 28.10
C GLY A 160 -17.20 -8.82 28.77
N VAL A 161 -17.40 -10.01 28.17
CA VAL A 161 -18.38 -10.99 28.66
C VAL A 161 -18.01 -11.56 30.04
N VAL A 162 -16.70 -11.65 30.36
CA VAL A 162 -16.21 -12.10 31.67
C VAL A 162 -16.63 -11.13 32.78
N LEU A 163 -16.74 -9.84 32.48
CA LEU A 163 -17.10 -8.78 33.41
C LEU A 163 -18.62 -8.62 33.60
N LEU A 164 -19.44 -9.36 32.83
CA LEU A 164 -20.91 -9.31 32.92
C LEU A 164 -21.52 -10.40 33.81
N ARG A 165 -20.72 -11.23 34.49
CA ARG A 165 -21.19 -12.43 35.23
C ARG A 165 -22.27 -12.14 36.29
N GLU A 166 -22.24 -10.95 36.88
CA GLU A 166 -23.23 -10.50 37.88
C GLU A 166 -24.59 -10.15 37.27
N LEU A 167 -24.71 -10.03 35.94
CA LEU A 167 -26.00 -9.85 35.28
C LEU A 167 -26.78 -11.18 35.26
N PRO A 168 -28.07 -11.18 35.65
CA PRO A 168 -28.90 -12.39 35.64
C PRO A 168 -28.96 -13.07 34.26
N ASN A 169 -28.95 -12.29 33.18
CA ASN A 169 -29.04 -12.75 31.80
C ASN A 169 -27.68 -12.78 31.07
N HIS A 170 -26.54 -12.77 31.77
CA HIS A 170 -25.21 -12.72 31.12
C HIS A 170 -24.97 -13.81 30.06
N LYS A 171 -25.61 -14.98 30.22
CA LYS A 171 -25.51 -16.11 29.27
C LYS A 171 -26.10 -15.82 27.89
N GLU A 172 -26.97 -14.82 27.78
CA GLU A 172 -27.58 -14.43 26.51
C GLU A 172 -26.64 -13.59 25.65
N TYR A 173 -25.59 -12.99 26.23
CA TYR A 173 -24.58 -12.16 25.55
C TYR A 173 -23.56 -13.03 24.78
N SER A 174 -24.06 -13.74 23.77
CA SER A 174 -23.25 -14.62 22.93
C SER A 174 -22.28 -13.87 22.01
N TYR A 175 -21.25 -14.57 21.52
CA TYR A 175 -20.34 -14.03 20.52
C TYR A 175 -21.06 -13.60 19.23
N ILE A 176 -22.08 -14.34 18.80
CA ILE A 176 -22.86 -14.00 17.59
C ILE A 176 -23.53 -12.62 17.76
N LEU A 177 -24.11 -12.34 18.92
CA LEU A 177 -24.69 -11.02 19.20
C LEU A 177 -23.62 -9.92 19.27
N TYR A 178 -22.43 -10.24 19.78
CA TYR A 178 -21.30 -9.29 19.77
C TYR A 178 -20.81 -8.98 18.36
N GLN A 179 -20.60 -10.02 17.54
CA GLN A 179 -20.26 -9.89 16.12
C GLN A 179 -21.32 -9.06 15.40
N TRP A 180 -22.61 -9.29 15.68
CA TRP A 180 -23.71 -8.51 15.12
C TRP A 180 -23.64 -7.05 15.53
N ALA A 181 -23.52 -6.76 16.83
CA ALA A 181 -23.45 -5.39 17.33
C ALA A 181 -22.25 -4.65 16.72
N ALA A 182 -21.07 -5.27 16.71
CA ALA A 182 -19.88 -4.71 16.09
C ALA A 182 -20.07 -4.47 14.58
N THR A 183 -20.76 -5.38 13.88
CA THR A 183 -21.08 -5.21 12.45
C THR A 183 -22.03 -4.03 12.22
N ILE A 184 -23.04 -3.86 13.08
CA ILE A 184 -23.95 -2.70 13.01
C ILE A 184 -23.16 -1.39 13.20
N PHE A 185 -22.28 -1.31 14.19
CA PHE A 185 -21.45 -0.13 14.38
C PHE A 185 -20.51 0.10 13.17
N ASP A 186 -19.79 -0.92 12.70
CA ASP A 186 -18.85 -0.76 11.56
C ASP A 186 -19.55 -0.27 10.28
N SER A 187 -20.79 -0.70 10.03
CA SER A 187 -21.51 -0.41 8.79
C SER A 187 -22.42 0.83 8.85
N ARG A 188 -22.83 1.28 10.04
CA ARG A 188 -23.90 2.31 10.21
C ARG A 188 -23.54 3.47 11.11
N SER A 189 -22.41 3.40 11.81
CA SER A 189 -22.05 4.41 12.79
C SER A 189 -21.35 5.63 12.20
N PHE A 190 -21.30 6.67 13.03
CA PHE A 190 -20.63 7.92 12.76
C PHE A 190 -19.52 8.17 13.77
N ARG A 191 -18.52 8.95 13.33
CA ARG A 191 -17.39 9.38 14.16
C ARG A 191 -17.85 10.41 15.20
N PRO A 192 -17.60 10.19 16.50
CA PRO A 192 -17.96 11.15 17.54
C PRO A 192 -17.37 12.54 17.32
N SER A 193 -16.11 12.65 16.89
CA SER A 193 -15.43 13.93 16.66
C SER A 193 -16.16 14.84 15.66
N LEU A 194 -16.82 14.23 14.67
CA LEU A 194 -17.55 14.93 13.62
C LEU A 194 -19.00 15.23 14.00
N THR A 195 -19.59 14.44 14.90
CA THR A 195 -21.05 14.41 15.10
C THR A 195 -21.52 14.80 16.49
N VAL A 196 -20.66 14.81 17.51
CA VAL A 196 -21.04 15.19 18.88
C VAL A 196 -20.66 16.63 19.20
N CYS A 197 -21.58 17.38 19.82
CA CYS A 197 -21.29 18.63 20.50
C CYS A 197 -20.77 18.35 21.91
N PRO A 198 -19.58 18.85 22.30
CA PRO A 198 -19.10 18.79 23.69
C PRO A 198 -20.09 19.35 24.72
N GLU A 199 -20.89 20.35 24.32
CA GLU A 199 -21.92 21.01 25.13
C GLU A 199 -23.13 20.10 25.40
N ALA A 200 -23.29 19.01 24.64
CA ALA A 200 -24.35 18.03 24.84
C ALA A 200 -24.15 17.15 26.09
N LEU A 201 -22.91 17.10 26.60
CA LEU A 201 -22.54 16.27 27.74
C LEU A 201 -22.94 16.96 29.05
N SER A 202 -23.39 16.17 30.03
CA SER A 202 -23.72 16.70 31.36
C SER A 202 -22.50 17.32 32.04
N GLU A 203 -22.63 18.57 32.50
CA GLU A 203 -21.59 19.27 33.27
C GLU A 203 -21.30 18.60 34.61
N SER A 204 -22.23 17.80 35.14
CA SER A 204 -22.08 17.08 36.41
C SER A 204 -21.40 15.70 36.28
N SER A 205 -20.99 15.28 35.08
CA SER A 205 -20.32 14.00 34.87
C SER A 205 -18.90 14.01 35.44
N THR A 206 -18.59 13.04 36.31
CA THR A 206 -17.25 12.87 36.91
C THR A 206 -16.18 12.47 35.90
N ASP A 207 -16.57 11.83 34.79
CA ASP A 207 -15.68 11.33 33.74
C ASP A 207 -15.70 12.23 32.49
N ARG A 208 -16.10 13.52 32.63
CA ARG A 208 -16.27 14.44 31.50
C ARG A 208 -15.01 14.57 30.65
N ASP A 209 -13.84 14.76 31.27
CA ASP A 209 -12.58 14.94 30.52
C ASP A 209 -12.21 13.69 29.73
N LEU A 210 -12.39 12.50 30.32
CA LEU A 210 -12.20 11.22 29.64
C LEU A 210 -13.15 11.07 28.44
N ASN A 211 -14.43 11.42 28.62
CA ASN A 211 -15.41 11.35 27.54
C ASN A 211 -15.12 12.35 26.40
N LEU A 212 -14.60 13.53 26.72
CA LEU A 212 -14.15 14.51 25.73
C LEU A 212 -12.92 14.00 24.97
N ASP A 213 -11.99 13.33 25.64
CA ASP A 213 -10.86 12.66 24.98
C ASP A 213 -11.35 11.57 24.02
N HIS A 214 -12.27 10.71 24.48
CA HIS A 214 -12.88 9.68 23.66
C HIS A 214 -13.55 10.22 22.40
N ILE A 215 -14.25 11.35 22.52
CA ILE A 215 -14.89 12.01 21.39
C ILE A 215 -13.85 12.55 20.42
N ARG A 216 -12.80 13.25 20.90
CA ARG A 216 -11.76 13.84 20.06
C ARG A 216 -10.96 12.79 19.30
N ASN A 217 -10.73 11.64 19.92
CA ASN A 217 -9.92 10.56 19.39
C ASN A 217 -10.74 9.43 18.73
N ASP A 218 -12.05 9.63 18.51
CA ASP A 218 -12.96 8.64 17.92
C ASP A 218 -12.84 7.23 18.57
N ARG A 219 -12.73 7.17 19.90
CA ARG A 219 -12.48 5.93 20.67
C ARG A 219 -13.69 4.99 20.72
N PHE A 220 -14.85 5.48 20.31
CA PHE A 220 -16.10 4.72 20.18
C PHE A 220 -16.86 5.22 18.94
N SER A 221 -18.02 4.63 18.69
CA SER A 221 -18.87 4.94 17.54
C SER A 221 -20.31 5.19 17.98
N ILE A 222 -21.05 5.96 17.17
CA ILE A 222 -22.42 6.39 17.51
C ILE A 222 -23.37 6.03 16.38
N LEU A 223 -24.50 5.43 16.73
CA LEU A 223 -25.62 5.24 15.82
C LEU A 223 -26.61 6.39 15.97
N TYR A 224 -27.05 6.92 14.83
CA TYR A 224 -28.06 7.97 14.74
C TYR A 224 -29.26 7.42 13.99
N PRO A 225 -30.32 6.95 14.70
CA PRO A 225 -31.53 6.46 14.08
C PRO A 225 -32.08 7.43 13.03
N LEU A 226 -32.63 6.88 11.94
CA LEU A 226 -32.99 7.56 10.69
C LEU A 226 -31.79 8.00 9.84
N VAL A 227 -30.77 8.64 10.42
CA VAL A 227 -29.67 9.23 9.63
C VAL A 227 -28.84 8.16 8.92
N ASP A 228 -28.66 7.00 9.54
CA ASP A 228 -27.93 5.85 9.01
C ASP A 228 -28.61 5.11 7.84
N ILE A 229 -29.82 5.53 7.44
CA ILE A 229 -30.53 5.02 6.24
C ILE A 229 -29.89 5.55 4.95
N GLY A 230 -29.18 6.68 5.01
CA GLY A 230 -28.54 7.27 3.83
C GLY A 230 -27.45 6.35 3.26
N ASN A 231 -27.62 5.93 2.00
CA ASN A 231 -26.66 5.08 1.28
C ASN A 231 -25.47 5.87 0.74
N HIS A 232 -24.48 5.18 0.16
CA HIS A 232 -23.26 5.82 -0.36
C HIS A 232 -23.04 5.56 -1.84
N ASN A 233 -22.69 6.62 -2.57
CA ASN A 233 -22.33 6.57 -4.00
C ASN A 233 -20.89 7.06 -4.28
N GLY A 234 -20.11 7.35 -3.24
CA GLY A 234 -18.72 7.83 -3.37
C GLY A 234 -18.54 9.30 -3.73
N ILE A 235 -19.63 10.07 -3.91
CA ILE A 235 -19.60 11.52 -4.20
C ILE A 235 -19.92 12.28 -2.91
N ASN A 236 -19.10 13.26 -2.57
CA ASN A 236 -19.36 14.11 -1.40
C ASN A 236 -20.31 15.26 -1.75
N GLN A 237 -21.61 15.06 -1.50
CA GLN A 237 -22.67 16.06 -1.68
C GLN A 237 -23.42 16.37 -0.38
N VAL A 238 -22.85 16.01 0.76
CA VAL A 238 -23.48 16.20 2.06
C VAL A 238 -22.56 16.90 3.04
N GLU A 239 -23.16 17.64 3.94
CA GLU A 239 -22.51 18.23 5.11
C GLU A 239 -23.09 17.56 6.35
N TRP A 240 -22.19 17.13 7.24
CA TRP A 240 -22.50 16.64 8.57
C TRP A 240 -22.46 17.81 9.54
N ARG A 241 -23.63 18.29 9.96
CA ARG A 241 -23.76 19.51 10.76
C ARG A 241 -24.17 19.17 12.19
N LYS A 242 -23.43 19.74 13.13
CA LYS A 242 -23.74 19.69 14.56
C LYS A 242 -24.58 20.91 14.92
N ASP A 243 -25.69 20.71 15.61
CA ASP A 243 -26.53 21.80 16.11
C ASP A 243 -26.55 21.77 17.65
N PRO A 244 -25.77 22.65 18.32
CA PRO A 244 -25.74 22.71 19.77
C PRO A 244 -27.03 23.28 20.37
N ILE A 245 -27.81 24.05 19.61
CA ILE A 245 -29.06 24.66 20.10
C ILE A 245 -30.15 23.60 20.19
N SER A 246 -30.31 22.79 19.13
CA SER A 246 -31.26 21.67 19.13
C SER A 246 -30.69 20.38 19.70
N ASN A 247 -29.42 20.39 20.12
CA ASN A 247 -28.69 19.25 20.66
C ASN A 247 -28.77 18.01 19.75
N SER A 248 -28.44 18.22 18.48
CA SER A 248 -28.71 17.24 17.42
C SER A 248 -27.63 17.22 16.34
N PHE A 249 -27.71 16.18 15.50
CA PHE A 249 -26.87 15.96 14.34
C PHE A 249 -27.71 15.93 13.06
N ASP A 250 -27.35 16.74 12.07
CA ASP A 250 -28.03 16.93 10.79
C ASP A 250 -27.20 16.40 9.61
N LEU A 251 -27.88 15.71 8.70
CA LEU A 251 -27.40 15.45 7.34
C LEU A 251 -28.00 16.49 6.40
N VAL A 252 -27.16 17.38 5.89
CA VAL A 252 -27.55 18.46 4.97
C VAL A 252 -27.07 18.13 3.56
N HIS A 253 -27.94 18.22 2.55
CA HIS A 253 -27.53 18.02 1.16
C HIS A 253 -27.03 19.33 0.54
N SER A 254 -25.76 19.39 0.16
CA SER A 254 -25.10 20.63 -0.26
C SER A 254 -25.42 21.04 -1.71
N ALA A 255 -25.76 20.08 -2.58
CA ALA A 255 -25.97 20.30 -4.02
C ALA A 255 -27.45 20.31 -4.47
N GLY A 256 -28.39 20.03 -3.57
CA GLY A 256 -29.79 19.76 -3.90
C GLY A 256 -30.01 18.39 -4.58
N VAL A 257 -31.25 17.95 -4.69
CA VAL A 257 -31.62 16.63 -5.24
C VAL A 257 -32.87 16.77 -6.12
N LEU A 258 -32.89 16.13 -7.28
CA LEU A 258 -34.06 16.17 -8.16
C LEU A 258 -35.17 15.25 -7.64
N GLN A 259 -36.42 15.58 -7.98
CA GLN A 259 -37.55 14.70 -7.71
C GLN A 259 -37.31 13.30 -8.30
N GLY A 260 -37.52 12.27 -7.48
CA GLY A 260 -37.39 10.87 -7.85
C GLY A 260 -36.01 10.29 -7.58
N ASP A 261 -34.98 11.11 -7.36
CA ASP A 261 -33.62 10.64 -7.12
C ASP A 261 -33.43 10.15 -5.68
N GLN A 262 -32.54 9.17 -5.53
CA GLN A 262 -32.07 8.72 -4.22
C GLN A 262 -31.18 9.79 -3.59
N ILE A 263 -31.36 10.03 -2.29
CA ILE A 263 -30.55 10.96 -1.51
C ILE A 263 -29.46 10.15 -0.80
N TYR A 264 -28.21 10.39 -1.19
CA TYR A 264 -27.05 9.67 -0.65
C TYR A 264 -26.40 10.44 0.51
N ASN A 265 -25.85 9.70 1.46
CA ASN A 265 -24.86 10.15 2.42
C ASN A 265 -23.43 9.90 1.86
N TYR A 266 -22.42 10.40 2.56
CA TYR A 266 -21.02 10.19 2.23
C TYR A 266 -20.29 9.48 3.37
N TYR A 267 -19.99 8.19 3.21
CA TYR A 267 -19.31 7.38 4.24
C TYR A 267 -17.81 7.73 4.40
N GLY A 268 -17.30 8.67 3.59
CA GLY A 268 -15.89 9.00 3.52
C GLY A 268 -15.25 8.54 2.21
N ASN A 269 -13.97 8.88 2.07
CA ASN A 269 -13.16 8.56 0.89
C ASN A 269 -12.66 7.10 0.95
N LYS A 270 -13.57 6.13 0.86
CA LYS A 270 -13.27 4.71 1.06
C LYS A 270 -12.94 4.00 -0.25
N SER A 271 -11.96 3.10 -0.20
CA SER A 271 -11.66 2.17 -1.29
C SER A 271 -12.72 1.08 -1.40
N ASN A 272 -12.80 0.42 -2.56
CA ASN A 272 -13.66 -0.75 -2.75
C ASN A 272 -13.31 -1.91 -1.82
N SER A 273 -12.06 -1.99 -1.35
CA SER A 273 -11.66 -2.96 -0.31
C SER A 273 -12.35 -2.66 1.02
N GLU A 274 -12.34 -1.38 1.45
CA GLU A 274 -12.97 -0.96 2.70
C GLU A 274 -14.49 -1.02 2.62
N LEU A 275 -15.08 -0.67 1.47
CA LEU A 275 -16.52 -0.76 1.23
C LEU A 275 -16.98 -2.22 1.25
N LEU A 276 -16.24 -3.12 0.60
CA LEU A 276 -16.60 -4.54 0.60
C LEU A 276 -16.54 -5.11 2.00
N VAL A 277 -15.42 -4.92 2.69
CA VAL A 277 -15.18 -5.49 4.02
C VAL A 277 -16.05 -4.84 5.09
N GLY A 278 -16.31 -3.53 5.03
CA GLY A 278 -17.08 -2.80 6.05
C GLY A 278 -18.59 -2.72 5.78
N TYR A 279 -19.01 -2.75 4.52
CA TYR A 279 -20.38 -2.42 4.11
C TYR A 279 -21.01 -3.44 3.15
N GLY A 280 -20.25 -4.43 2.65
CA GLY A 280 -20.79 -5.50 1.82
C GLY A 280 -21.06 -5.12 0.35
N PHE A 281 -20.48 -4.02 -0.15
CA PHE A 281 -20.63 -3.62 -1.55
C PHE A 281 -19.35 -2.99 -2.10
N ILE A 282 -19.26 -2.87 -3.43
CA ILE A 282 -18.22 -2.09 -4.12
C ILE A 282 -18.88 -1.05 -5.02
N LEU A 283 -18.21 0.08 -5.22
CA LEU A 283 -18.61 1.06 -6.21
C LEU A 283 -18.18 0.62 -7.61
N PRO A 284 -18.98 0.92 -8.65
CA PRO A 284 -18.65 0.58 -10.01
C PRO A 284 -17.38 1.29 -10.49
N ASN A 285 -16.72 0.70 -11.49
CA ASN A 285 -15.57 1.32 -12.13
C ASN A 285 -16.03 2.36 -13.15
N ASP A 286 -16.32 3.58 -12.68
CA ASP A 286 -16.57 4.74 -13.54
C ASP A 286 -15.43 5.78 -13.42
N LEU A 287 -15.38 6.70 -14.38
CA LEU A 287 -14.33 7.73 -14.46
C LEU A 287 -14.44 8.81 -13.37
N LEU A 288 -15.60 8.95 -12.72
CA LEU A 288 -15.88 10.03 -11.76
C LEU A 288 -15.53 9.63 -10.33
N VAL A 289 -15.72 8.36 -9.97
CA VAL A 289 -15.67 7.86 -8.58
C VAL A 289 -14.89 6.53 -8.50
N ASN A 290 -13.76 6.44 -9.21
CA ASN A 290 -12.94 5.24 -9.15
C ASN A 290 -12.35 5.03 -7.74
N ARG A 291 -12.79 3.97 -7.06
CA ARG A 291 -12.33 3.55 -5.72
C ARG A 291 -11.51 2.26 -5.73
N ASN A 292 -11.00 1.85 -6.89
CA ASN A 292 -10.23 0.62 -7.03
C ASN A 292 -8.80 0.83 -6.54
N VAL A 293 -8.53 0.35 -5.32
CA VAL A 293 -7.20 0.39 -4.69
C VAL A 293 -6.72 -1.03 -4.45
N ALA A 294 -5.50 -1.34 -4.89
CA ALA A 294 -4.72 -2.48 -4.44
C ALA A 294 -3.65 -1.99 -3.44
N ASN A 295 -2.98 -2.89 -2.72
CA ASN A 295 -1.96 -2.48 -1.74
C ASN A 295 -0.71 -3.35 -1.95
N LEU A 296 0.44 -2.70 -1.99
CA LEU A 296 1.73 -3.36 -1.97
C LEU A 296 2.27 -3.37 -0.54
N LYS A 297 2.62 -4.58 -0.08
CA LYS A 297 3.26 -4.81 1.19
C LYS A 297 4.78 -4.85 1.02
N LEU A 298 5.49 -4.09 1.84
CA LEU A 298 6.95 -4.12 1.97
C LEU A 298 7.37 -4.43 3.42
N THR A 299 8.45 -5.18 3.54
CA THR A 299 9.08 -5.57 4.81
C THR A 299 10.54 -5.12 4.79
N PRO A 300 10.81 -3.82 5.05
CA PRO A 300 12.17 -3.29 5.04
C PRO A 300 12.98 -3.77 6.25
N ASN A 301 14.30 -3.89 6.10
CA ASN A 301 15.19 -4.15 7.23
C ASN A 301 15.39 -2.90 8.11
N GLN A 302 15.95 -3.09 9.31
CA GLN A 302 16.17 -2.00 10.27
C GLN A 302 17.02 -0.84 9.70
N ASN A 303 18.03 -1.14 8.89
CA ASN A 303 18.89 -0.11 8.29
C ASN A 303 18.12 0.78 7.32
N ALA A 304 17.25 0.20 6.49
CA ALA A 304 16.40 0.92 5.57
C ALA A 304 15.38 1.80 6.31
N ILE A 305 14.82 1.29 7.41
CA ILE A 305 13.91 2.06 8.29
C ILE A 305 14.63 3.25 8.92
N GLN A 306 15.85 3.06 9.43
CA GLN A 306 16.66 4.14 10.00
C GLN A 306 16.99 5.22 8.98
N LEU A 307 17.41 4.81 7.77
CA LEU A 307 17.67 5.74 6.68
C LEU A 307 16.38 6.49 6.30
N ARG A 308 15.26 5.78 6.19
CA ARG A 308 13.94 6.39 5.95
C ARG A 308 13.63 7.45 7.01
N ARG A 309 13.78 7.14 8.30
CA ARG A 309 13.52 8.07 9.42
C ARG A 309 14.42 9.32 9.42
N SER A 310 15.61 9.25 8.83
CA SER A 310 16.49 10.42 8.70
C SER A 310 16.03 11.43 7.64
N GLN A 311 15.15 11.04 6.71
CA GLN A 311 14.64 11.93 5.68
C GLN A 311 13.51 12.83 6.23
N ASN A 312 13.44 14.07 5.75
CA ASN A 312 12.43 15.07 6.11
C ASN A 312 11.36 15.27 5.03
N CYS A 313 11.46 14.56 3.91
CA CYS A 313 10.65 14.79 2.73
C CYS A 313 9.28 14.06 2.74
N HIS A 314 8.98 13.34 3.82
CA HIS A 314 7.75 12.58 4.02
C HIS A 314 7.14 12.89 5.40
N ASN A 315 5.84 12.62 5.54
CA ASN A 315 5.20 12.64 6.85
C ASN A 315 5.84 11.55 7.71
N ARG A 316 6.46 11.95 8.84
CA ARG A 316 7.09 10.99 9.75
C ARG A 316 6.05 9.93 10.13
N PRO A 317 6.36 8.63 9.99
CA PRO A 317 5.46 7.57 10.42
C PRO A 317 5.07 7.80 11.88
N ASP A 318 3.83 7.46 12.26
CA ASP A 318 3.43 7.46 13.67
C ASP A 318 4.49 6.63 14.44
N PRO A 319 5.13 7.18 15.50
CA PRO A 319 6.12 6.45 16.28
C PRO A 319 5.60 5.12 16.84
N ARG A 320 4.28 4.95 16.89
CA ARG A 320 3.58 3.74 17.35
C ARG A 320 3.31 2.72 16.24
N GLN A 321 3.59 3.02 14.97
CA GLN A 321 3.45 2.04 13.89
C GLN A 321 4.46 0.90 14.11
N PRO A 322 4.01 -0.37 14.13
CA PRO A 322 4.91 -1.52 14.26
C PRO A 322 5.98 -1.50 13.17
N GLU A 323 7.22 -1.81 13.54
CA GLU A 323 8.41 -1.63 12.67
C GLU A 323 8.50 -2.64 11.51
N GLU A 324 7.50 -3.50 11.35
CA GLU A 324 7.65 -4.74 10.57
C GLU A 324 7.05 -4.63 9.16
N GLU A 325 5.99 -3.84 8.94
CA GLU A 325 5.23 -3.89 7.69
C GLU A 325 4.72 -2.53 7.22
N PHE A 326 5.09 -2.16 5.99
CA PHE A 326 4.62 -0.95 5.32
C PHE A 326 3.67 -1.31 4.18
N MET A 327 2.51 -0.65 4.14
CA MET A 327 1.47 -0.85 3.13
C MET A 327 1.33 0.41 2.28
N PHE A 328 1.46 0.27 0.96
CA PHE A 328 1.32 1.38 0.03
C PHE A 328 0.15 1.13 -0.92
N PRO A 329 -0.79 2.08 -1.06
CA PRO A 329 -1.87 1.94 -2.01
C PRO A 329 -1.34 2.01 -3.44
N VAL A 330 -1.97 1.25 -4.32
CA VAL A 330 -1.84 1.31 -5.77
C VAL A 330 -3.21 1.68 -6.32
N GLN A 331 -3.25 2.72 -7.12
CA GLN A 331 -4.48 3.24 -7.70
C GLN A 331 -4.24 3.59 -9.17
N PRO A 332 -5.28 3.54 -10.02
CA PRO A 332 -5.18 4.08 -11.36
C PRO A 332 -4.75 5.55 -11.30
N PRO A 333 -3.89 6.02 -12.21
CA PRO A 333 -3.48 7.41 -12.24
C PRO A 333 -4.71 8.29 -12.38
N SER A 334 -5.03 9.05 -11.34
CA SER A 334 -6.22 9.92 -11.34
C SER A 334 -6.03 11.04 -12.36
N ALA A 335 -7.06 11.34 -13.15
CA ALA A 335 -7.05 12.50 -14.05
C ALA A 335 -6.88 13.84 -13.31
N ASN A 336 -7.17 13.87 -12.00
CA ASN A 336 -7.10 15.06 -11.17
C ASN A 336 -5.89 15.03 -10.24
N GLY A 337 -4.81 15.66 -10.71
CA GLY A 337 -3.62 15.90 -9.91
C GLY A 337 -2.60 16.75 -10.65
N SER A 338 -3.00 17.94 -11.15
CA SER A 338 -2.07 18.92 -11.73
C SER A 338 -0.97 19.41 -10.77
N HIS A 339 -0.93 18.89 -9.54
CA HIS A 339 0.00 19.25 -8.47
C HIS A 339 0.91 18.09 -8.02
N ASP A 340 0.81 16.89 -8.61
CA ASP A 340 1.76 15.81 -8.30
C ASP A 340 3.07 16.03 -9.07
N SER A 341 4.14 16.37 -8.33
CA SER A 341 5.46 16.67 -8.89
C SER A 341 6.24 15.42 -9.32
N ARG A 342 5.73 14.22 -9.05
CA ARG A 342 6.38 12.95 -9.41
C ARG A 342 6.23 12.67 -10.90
N ILE A 343 7.15 11.87 -11.46
CA ILE A 343 7.05 11.36 -12.84
C ILE A 343 5.81 10.50 -13.01
N LEU A 344 5.30 10.38 -14.25
CA LEU A 344 4.02 9.73 -14.55
C LEU A 344 3.95 8.30 -14.00
N GLU A 345 5.05 7.57 -14.12
CA GLU A 345 5.20 6.18 -13.73
C GLU A 345 5.02 5.97 -12.22
N PHE A 346 5.28 6.99 -11.39
CA PHE A 346 5.16 6.89 -9.94
C PHE A 346 3.78 7.29 -9.40
N ARG A 347 2.94 7.92 -10.22
CA ARG A 347 1.65 8.50 -9.77
C ARG A 347 0.61 7.46 -9.38
N SER A 348 0.75 6.23 -9.89
CA SER A 348 -0.11 5.11 -9.52
C SER A 348 0.15 4.58 -8.10
N PHE A 349 1.24 4.99 -7.46
CA PHE A 349 1.65 4.48 -6.15
C PHE A 349 1.45 5.54 -5.06
N GLY A 350 1.16 5.06 -3.85
CA GLY A 350 1.14 5.88 -2.65
C GLY A 350 2.50 6.54 -2.39
N GLU A 351 2.45 7.75 -1.85
CA GLU A 351 3.66 8.53 -1.54
C GLU A 351 4.59 7.77 -0.59
N GLY A 352 5.89 7.86 -0.86
CA GLY A 352 6.95 7.24 -0.09
C GLY A 352 7.27 5.78 -0.45
N LEU A 353 6.54 5.15 -1.38
CA LEU A 353 6.85 3.78 -1.82
C LEU A 353 8.24 3.71 -2.45
N VAL A 354 8.48 4.56 -3.45
CA VAL A 354 9.76 4.58 -4.18
C VAL A 354 10.86 5.05 -3.24
N ASP A 355 10.61 6.04 -2.39
CA ASP A 355 11.57 6.50 -1.39
C ASP A 355 12.02 5.37 -0.44
N LEU A 356 11.08 4.57 0.08
CA LEU A 356 11.40 3.47 0.99
C LEU A 356 12.21 2.39 0.27
N ILE A 357 11.85 2.03 -0.96
CA ILE A 357 12.62 1.04 -1.73
C ILE A 357 14.01 1.57 -2.03
N CYS A 358 14.16 2.85 -2.38
CA CYS A 358 15.47 3.50 -2.51
C CYS A 358 16.28 3.39 -1.21
N CYS A 359 15.68 3.60 -0.04
CA CYS A 359 16.35 3.38 1.24
C CYS A 359 16.75 1.90 1.47
N MET A 360 15.98 0.95 0.95
CA MET A 360 16.29 -0.48 1.05
C MET A 360 17.47 -0.89 0.18
N VAL A 361 17.66 -0.24 -0.97
CA VAL A 361 18.67 -0.63 -1.97
C VAL A 361 19.85 0.32 -2.07
N ALA A 362 19.84 1.47 -1.38
CA ALA A 362 20.90 2.46 -1.44
C ALA A 362 22.26 1.86 -1.09
N ASN A 363 23.22 2.06 -2.01
CA ASN A 363 24.62 1.72 -1.79
C ASN A 363 25.30 2.70 -0.82
N GLU A 364 26.60 2.53 -0.55
CA GLU A 364 27.31 3.37 0.43
C GLU A 364 27.33 4.85 0.00
N ARG A 365 27.54 5.12 -1.30
CA ARG A 365 27.55 6.48 -1.87
C ARG A 365 26.17 7.16 -1.79
N GLU A 366 25.12 6.47 -2.21
CA GLU A 366 23.75 6.97 -2.23
C GLU A 366 23.22 7.19 -0.82
N ARG A 367 23.51 6.26 0.11
CA ARG A 367 23.19 6.43 1.52
C ARG A 367 23.85 7.69 2.10
N SER A 368 25.13 7.89 1.81
CA SER A 368 25.86 9.08 2.25
C SER A 368 25.25 10.35 1.66
N TYR A 369 24.83 10.32 0.40
CA TYR A 369 24.13 11.42 -0.26
C TYR A 369 22.77 11.72 0.41
N MET A 370 21.95 10.69 0.67
CA MET A 370 20.65 10.82 1.35
C MET A 370 20.78 11.36 2.77
N LEU A 371 21.82 10.95 3.51
CA LEU A 371 22.12 11.47 4.86
C LEU A 371 22.56 12.93 4.85
N LYS A 372 23.28 13.36 3.81
CA LYS A 372 23.72 14.74 3.64
C LYS A 372 22.57 15.69 3.25
N PHE A 373 21.60 15.18 2.50
CA PHE A 373 20.47 15.95 1.96
C PHE A 373 19.13 15.30 2.38
N PRO A 374 18.76 15.38 3.67
CA PRO A 374 17.57 14.69 4.21
C PRO A 374 16.25 15.18 3.60
N GLU A 375 16.22 16.36 2.99
CA GLU A 375 15.08 16.92 2.27
C GLU A 375 14.81 16.27 0.90
N ILE A 376 15.75 15.49 0.37
CA ILE A 376 15.57 14.83 -0.93
C ILE A 376 14.60 13.66 -0.82
N CYS A 377 13.59 13.68 -1.68
CA CYS A 377 12.66 12.58 -1.93
C CYS A 377 12.95 11.98 -3.30
N PRO A 378 13.55 10.77 -3.39
CA PRO A 378 13.80 10.08 -4.65
C PRO A 378 12.62 10.12 -5.63
N GLU A 379 11.39 9.94 -5.15
CA GLU A 379 10.20 9.90 -6.00
C GLU A 379 9.80 11.26 -6.59
N ARG A 380 10.28 12.36 -6.01
CA ARG A 380 9.95 13.75 -6.39
C ARG A 380 11.09 14.47 -7.10
N ILE A 381 12.20 13.79 -7.39
CA ILE A 381 13.28 14.37 -8.18
C ILE A 381 12.76 14.60 -9.61
N ALA A 382 12.89 15.82 -10.13
CA ALA A 382 12.36 16.19 -11.45
C ALA A 382 13.02 15.39 -12.60
N GLN A 383 14.32 15.10 -12.48
CA GLN A 383 15.09 14.28 -13.41
C GLN A 383 15.75 13.12 -12.64
N PRO A 384 14.99 12.10 -12.21
CA PRO A 384 15.51 11.08 -11.30
C PRO A 384 16.64 10.26 -11.93
N PHE A 385 16.61 10.08 -13.24
CA PHE A 385 17.61 9.33 -14.01
C PHE A 385 18.91 10.11 -14.28
N GLN A 386 18.92 11.41 -13.96
CA GLN A 386 20.12 12.25 -13.99
C GLN A 386 20.63 12.56 -12.57
N SER A 387 20.00 11.97 -11.55
CA SER A 387 20.35 12.24 -10.16
C SER A 387 21.46 11.30 -9.65
N PRO A 388 22.16 11.68 -8.55
CA PRO A 388 23.06 10.77 -7.86
C PRO A 388 22.42 9.47 -7.37
N LEU A 389 21.08 9.41 -7.32
CA LEU A 389 20.27 8.27 -6.90
C LEU A 389 19.71 7.45 -8.08
N CYS A 390 20.16 7.72 -9.32
CA CYS A 390 19.66 7.06 -10.53
C CYS A 390 19.64 5.53 -10.41
N ARG A 391 20.74 4.91 -9.99
CA ARG A 391 20.85 3.46 -9.80
C ARG A 391 19.83 2.93 -8.77
N ALA A 392 19.74 3.55 -7.59
CA ALA A 392 18.71 3.18 -6.60
C ALA A 392 17.28 3.32 -7.13
N VAL A 393 16.98 4.38 -7.89
CA VAL A 393 15.64 4.59 -8.48
C VAL A 393 15.31 3.53 -9.53
N ILE A 394 16.26 3.21 -10.42
CA ILE A 394 16.09 2.16 -11.43
C ILE A 394 15.90 0.79 -10.77
N GLN A 395 16.71 0.47 -9.76
CA GLN A 395 16.55 -0.77 -9.01
C GLN A 395 15.19 -0.80 -8.29
N ALA A 396 14.72 0.33 -7.75
CA ALA A 396 13.41 0.42 -7.14
C ALA A 396 12.27 0.13 -8.14
N ILE A 397 12.38 0.64 -9.37
CA ILE A 397 11.42 0.34 -10.45
C ILE A 397 11.35 -1.17 -10.71
N PHE A 398 12.48 -1.86 -10.87
CA PHE A 398 12.48 -3.31 -11.09
C PHE A 398 11.91 -4.11 -9.92
N ILE A 399 12.16 -3.67 -8.68
CA ILE A 399 11.56 -4.28 -7.49
C ILE A 399 10.05 -4.11 -7.51
N ILE A 400 9.54 -2.91 -7.84
CA ILE A 400 8.11 -2.65 -7.97
C ILE A 400 7.49 -3.50 -9.08
N GLN A 401 8.12 -3.57 -10.26
CA GLN A 401 7.65 -4.43 -11.37
C GLN A 401 7.56 -5.89 -10.94
N SER A 402 8.61 -6.41 -10.32
CA SER A 402 8.65 -7.80 -9.84
C SER A 402 7.57 -8.06 -8.78
N LYS A 403 7.36 -7.11 -7.87
CA LYS A 403 6.33 -7.21 -6.84
C LYS A 403 4.92 -7.16 -7.43
N LEU A 404 4.66 -6.26 -8.37
CA LEU A 404 3.38 -6.19 -9.09
C LEU A 404 3.10 -7.48 -9.86
N ALA A 405 4.07 -7.98 -10.62
CA ALA A 405 3.95 -9.23 -11.37
C ALA A 405 3.64 -10.41 -10.44
N TYR A 406 4.35 -10.52 -9.30
CA TYR A 406 4.10 -11.55 -8.30
C TYR A 406 2.67 -11.48 -7.73
N GLU A 407 2.18 -10.29 -7.34
CA GLU A 407 0.81 -10.17 -6.81
C GLU A 407 -0.25 -10.48 -7.88
N ILE A 408 -0.02 -10.06 -9.14
CA ILE A 408 -0.90 -10.41 -10.27
C ILE A 408 -0.97 -11.94 -10.44
N GLU A 409 0.19 -12.59 -10.56
CA GLU A 409 0.27 -14.05 -10.75
C GLU A 409 -0.40 -14.80 -9.59
N LYS A 410 -0.15 -14.36 -8.35
CA LYS A 410 -0.78 -14.93 -7.15
C LYS A 410 -2.31 -14.86 -7.23
N ILE A 411 -2.87 -13.67 -7.53
CA ILE A 411 -4.32 -13.47 -7.62
C ILE A 411 -4.93 -14.28 -8.76
N GLU A 412 -4.25 -14.37 -9.90
CA GLU A 412 -4.67 -15.18 -11.05
C GLU A 412 -4.65 -16.67 -10.76
N LYS A 413 -3.57 -17.18 -10.18
CA LYS A 413 -3.42 -18.60 -9.84
C LYS A 413 -4.50 -19.06 -8.86
N ILE A 414 -4.75 -18.27 -7.81
CA ILE A 414 -5.83 -18.55 -6.86
C ILE A 414 -7.20 -18.42 -7.56
N GLY A 415 -7.38 -17.39 -8.38
CA GLY A 415 -8.61 -17.18 -9.14
C GLY A 415 -8.93 -18.33 -10.10
N ALA A 416 -7.92 -18.94 -10.73
CA ALA A 416 -8.08 -20.06 -11.65
C ALA A 416 -8.54 -21.35 -10.95
N SER A 417 -8.27 -21.50 -9.65
CA SER A 417 -8.82 -22.61 -8.86
C SER A 417 -10.27 -22.40 -8.42
N LEU A 418 -10.82 -21.19 -8.57
CA LEU A 418 -12.22 -20.90 -8.23
C LEU A 418 -13.16 -21.37 -9.35
N GLY A 419 -14.30 -21.95 -8.98
CA GLY A 419 -15.38 -22.28 -9.91
C GLY A 419 -16.15 -21.04 -10.39
N PRO A 420 -17.10 -21.19 -11.33
CA PRO A 420 -18.01 -20.12 -11.69
C PRO A 420 -18.84 -19.67 -10.48
N PRO A 421 -19.17 -18.37 -10.35
CA PRO A 421 -19.91 -17.87 -9.19
C PRO A 421 -21.33 -18.44 -9.19
N GLN A 422 -21.76 -18.95 -8.04
CA GLN A 422 -23.08 -19.58 -7.85
C GLN A 422 -24.12 -18.66 -7.22
N ASN A 423 -23.68 -17.52 -6.66
CA ASN A 423 -24.54 -16.58 -5.96
C ASN A 423 -24.00 -15.13 -6.05
N PRO A 424 -24.77 -14.14 -5.58
CA PRO A 424 -24.36 -12.74 -5.63
C PRO A 424 -23.07 -12.41 -4.85
N ASN A 425 -22.79 -13.08 -3.72
CA ASN A 425 -21.57 -12.84 -2.94
C ASN A 425 -20.33 -13.25 -3.73
N GLN A 426 -20.34 -14.44 -4.31
CA GLN A 426 -19.25 -14.93 -5.16
C GLN A 426 -19.08 -14.06 -6.41
N SER A 427 -20.19 -13.60 -7.00
CA SER A 427 -20.16 -12.67 -8.14
C SER A 427 -19.53 -11.32 -7.77
N LEU A 428 -19.87 -10.79 -6.59
CA LEU A 428 -19.30 -9.56 -6.05
C LEU A 428 -17.79 -9.71 -5.77
N ALA A 429 -17.39 -10.83 -5.16
CA ALA A 429 -15.99 -11.15 -4.89
C ALA A 429 -15.15 -11.29 -6.18
N LEU A 430 -15.67 -11.96 -7.21
CA LEU A 430 -15.00 -12.05 -8.51
C LEU A 430 -14.90 -10.70 -9.21
N ASN A 431 -15.93 -9.86 -9.13
CA ASN A 431 -15.88 -8.51 -9.67
C ASN A 431 -14.79 -7.70 -8.97
N TYR A 432 -14.76 -7.70 -7.63
CA TYR A 432 -13.72 -7.06 -6.85
C TYR A 432 -12.30 -7.57 -7.20
N ARG A 433 -12.11 -8.88 -7.32
CA ARG A 433 -10.84 -9.50 -7.77
C ARG A 433 -10.41 -8.96 -9.14
N SER A 434 -11.34 -8.90 -10.08
CA SER A 434 -11.09 -8.41 -11.44
C SER A 434 -10.67 -6.94 -11.47
N LEU A 435 -11.32 -6.11 -10.64
CA LEU A 435 -10.96 -4.70 -10.48
C LEU A 435 -9.55 -4.54 -9.87
N GLN A 436 -9.20 -5.36 -8.88
CA GLN A 436 -7.87 -5.35 -8.28
C GLN A 436 -6.77 -5.73 -9.29
N LEU A 437 -6.99 -6.78 -10.08
CA LEU A 437 -6.09 -7.16 -11.17
C LEU A 437 -5.93 -6.04 -12.20
N THR A 438 -7.04 -5.37 -12.55
CA THR A 438 -7.02 -4.23 -13.48
C THR A 438 -6.17 -3.08 -12.93
N THR A 439 -6.32 -2.74 -11.65
CA THR A 439 -5.50 -1.71 -10.99
C THR A 439 -4.01 -2.06 -11.00
N LEU A 440 -3.65 -3.30 -10.63
CA LEU A 440 -2.25 -3.73 -10.59
C LEU A 440 -1.61 -3.72 -11.99
N ARG A 441 -2.29 -4.26 -13.01
CA ARG A 441 -1.80 -4.26 -14.39
C ARG A 441 -1.65 -2.86 -14.96
N SER A 442 -2.59 -1.96 -14.64
CA SER A 442 -2.52 -0.55 -15.08
C SER A 442 -1.34 0.19 -14.46
N ALA A 443 -0.90 -0.19 -13.25
CA ALA A 443 0.28 0.37 -12.61
C ALA A 443 1.59 -0.25 -13.12
N LEU A 444 1.57 -1.50 -13.58
CA LEU A 444 2.73 -2.19 -14.14
C LEU A 444 3.11 -1.67 -15.54
N GLN A 445 2.11 -1.42 -16.40
CA GLN A 445 2.35 -1.06 -17.80
C GLN A 445 3.26 0.17 -18.00
N PRO A 446 3.11 1.31 -17.28
CA PRO A 446 4.02 2.45 -17.42
C PRO A 446 5.47 2.10 -17.05
N LEU A 447 5.67 1.26 -16.04
CA LEU A 447 7.02 0.83 -15.64
C LEU A 447 7.66 -0.06 -16.71
N ASP A 448 6.87 -0.96 -17.33
CA ASP A 448 7.35 -1.79 -18.44
C ASP A 448 7.76 -0.95 -19.65
N LEU A 449 6.97 0.08 -19.99
CA LEU A 449 7.30 1.02 -21.07
C LEU A 449 8.56 1.83 -20.77
N LEU A 450 8.81 2.15 -19.50
CA LEU A 450 10.02 2.85 -19.07
C LEU A 450 11.26 1.96 -19.13
N THR A 451 11.18 0.69 -18.69
CA THR A 451 12.37 -0.18 -18.58
C THR A 451 12.70 -0.99 -19.83
N THR A 452 11.72 -1.27 -20.70
CA THR A 452 11.95 -2.05 -21.93
C THR A 452 13.03 -1.43 -22.84
N PRO A 453 13.04 -0.11 -23.13
CA PRO A 453 14.07 0.51 -23.95
C PRO A 453 15.47 0.41 -23.31
N ILE A 454 15.56 0.53 -21.98
CA ILE A 454 16.82 0.53 -21.23
C ILE A 454 17.47 -0.87 -21.25
N LEU A 455 16.66 -1.93 -21.27
CA LEU A 455 17.12 -3.33 -21.32
C LEU A 455 17.40 -3.85 -22.73
N THR A 456 16.85 -3.22 -23.77
CA THR A 456 16.97 -3.72 -25.15
C THR A 456 18.33 -3.31 -25.74
N PRO A 457 19.16 -4.26 -26.23
CA PRO A 457 20.37 -3.91 -26.96
C PRO A 457 20.01 -3.20 -28.26
N LEU A 458 20.45 -1.94 -28.42
CA LEU A 458 20.18 -1.08 -29.58
C LEU A 458 20.41 -1.80 -30.93
N LEU A 459 19.31 -2.07 -31.62
CA LEU A 459 19.23 -2.05 -33.08
C LEU A 459 18.15 -1.01 -33.40
N GLU A 460 18.57 0.12 -33.95
CA GLU A 460 17.77 1.26 -34.42
C GLU A 460 17.47 2.41 -33.44
N VAL A 461 17.73 3.62 -33.96
CA VAL A 461 17.55 4.92 -33.33
C VAL A 461 16.06 5.18 -33.12
N SER A 462 15.64 5.24 -31.87
CA SER A 462 14.30 5.63 -31.44
C SER A 462 14.28 7.10 -30.98
N PRO A 463 13.09 7.77 -30.91
CA PRO A 463 12.99 9.18 -30.53
C PRO A 463 13.55 9.47 -29.13
N PRO A 464 13.85 10.74 -28.78
CA PRO A 464 14.50 11.06 -27.52
C PRO A 464 13.62 10.69 -26.32
N PHE A 465 14.12 9.77 -25.50
CA PHE A 465 13.53 9.36 -24.23
C PHE A 465 14.22 10.08 -23.06
N PRO A 466 13.55 10.23 -21.90
CA PRO A 466 14.18 10.79 -20.69
C PRO A 466 15.42 10.02 -20.21
N THR A 467 15.63 8.82 -20.75
CA THR A 467 16.69 7.86 -20.40
C THR A 467 17.76 7.74 -21.48
N ASP A 468 17.86 8.67 -22.45
CA ASP A 468 18.75 8.54 -23.61
C ASP A 468 20.24 8.28 -23.26
N ASN A 469 20.70 8.75 -22.10
CA ASN A 469 22.08 8.55 -21.61
C ASN A 469 22.23 7.42 -20.59
N LEU A 470 21.14 6.68 -20.34
CA LEU A 470 21.08 5.59 -19.37
C LEU A 470 21.12 4.26 -20.09
N LYS A 471 22.08 3.40 -19.75
CA LYS A 471 22.16 2.05 -20.29
C LYS A 471 22.36 1.03 -19.20
N ILE A 472 21.52 0.01 -19.20
CA ILE A 472 21.73 -1.19 -18.39
C ILE A 472 22.43 -2.21 -19.26
N ILE A 473 23.59 -2.68 -18.79
CA ILE A 473 24.38 -3.67 -19.49
C ILE A 473 24.35 -4.97 -18.68
N SER A 474 23.94 -6.06 -19.33
CA SER A 474 24.08 -7.43 -18.82
C SER A 474 25.48 -7.98 -19.10
N ILE A 475 25.86 -9.06 -18.42
CA ILE A 475 27.22 -9.60 -18.57
C ILE A 475 27.49 -10.10 -20.00
N GLU A 476 26.50 -10.75 -20.63
CA GLU A 476 26.58 -11.20 -22.03
C GLU A 476 26.84 -10.02 -22.97
N GLN A 477 26.13 -8.91 -22.77
CA GLN A 477 26.33 -7.70 -23.56
C GLN A 477 27.72 -7.11 -23.32
N ALA A 478 28.19 -7.08 -22.07
CA ALA A 478 29.50 -6.56 -21.69
C ALA A 478 30.62 -7.32 -22.42
N TYR A 479 30.58 -8.66 -22.40
CA TYR A 479 31.56 -9.52 -23.08
C TYR A 479 31.38 -9.57 -24.60
N SER A 480 30.16 -9.41 -25.11
CA SER A 480 29.92 -9.21 -26.55
C SER A 480 30.55 -7.92 -27.05
N LEU A 481 30.42 -6.82 -26.30
CA LEU A 481 31.07 -5.54 -26.62
C LEU A 481 32.60 -5.67 -26.57
N LEU A 482 33.13 -6.41 -25.60
CA LEU A 482 34.56 -6.70 -25.55
C LEU A 482 35.03 -7.51 -26.77
N THR A 483 34.23 -8.48 -27.23
CA THR A 483 34.50 -9.25 -28.45
C THR A 483 34.50 -8.39 -29.70
N GLN A 484 33.55 -7.47 -29.80
CA GLN A 484 33.42 -6.56 -30.94
C GLN A 484 34.60 -5.60 -31.06
N HIS A 485 35.08 -5.05 -29.94
CA HIS A 485 36.12 -4.00 -29.95
C HIS A 485 37.54 -4.55 -29.70
N HIS A 486 37.68 -5.68 -29.01
CA HIS A 486 38.96 -6.30 -28.65
C HIS A 486 38.92 -7.84 -28.84
N PRO A 487 38.81 -8.35 -30.08
CA PRO A 487 38.54 -9.77 -30.35
C PRO A 487 39.65 -10.72 -29.87
N SER A 488 40.93 -10.33 -29.98
CA SER A 488 42.04 -11.17 -29.51
C SER A 488 42.02 -11.35 -27.99
N LEU A 489 41.88 -10.24 -27.26
CA LEU A 489 41.76 -10.24 -25.81
C LEU A 489 40.52 -11.01 -25.35
N SER A 490 39.38 -10.79 -26.00
CA SER A 490 38.15 -11.51 -25.72
C SER A 490 38.31 -13.02 -25.88
N THR A 491 38.96 -13.47 -26.96
CA THR A 491 39.23 -14.90 -27.20
C THR A 491 40.05 -15.52 -26.08
N SER A 492 41.13 -14.84 -25.65
CA SER A 492 41.95 -15.31 -24.53
C SER A 492 41.14 -15.41 -23.24
N ILE A 493 40.33 -14.40 -22.93
CA ILE A 493 39.49 -14.41 -21.72
C ILE A 493 38.46 -15.54 -21.75
N HIS A 494 37.76 -15.74 -22.87
CA HIS A 494 36.77 -16.82 -22.98
C HIS A 494 37.42 -18.20 -22.84
N ASN A 495 38.61 -18.42 -23.41
CA ASN A 495 39.37 -19.66 -23.24
C ASN A 495 39.77 -19.90 -21.78
N LEU A 496 40.19 -18.86 -21.06
CA LEU A 496 40.56 -18.97 -19.64
C LEU A 496 39.34 -19.29 -18.78
N ILE A 497 38.23 -18.59 -18.98
CA ILE A 497 36.97 -18.87 -18.26
C ILE A 497 36.50 -20.30 -18.54
N ALA A 498 36.49 -20.72 -19.81
CA ALA A 498 36.10 -22.08 -20.21
C ALA A 498 36.98 -23.14 -19.53
N SER A 499 38.30 -22.93 -19.50
CA SER A 499 39.23 -23.86 -18.86
C SER A 499 39.10 -23.91 -17.34
N ASP A 500 38.83 -22.77 -16.70
CA ASP A 500 38.73 -22.64 -15.24
C ASP A 500 37.42 -23.24 -14.72
N GLN A 501 36.33 -23.10 -15.49
CA GLN A 501 35.00 -23.56 -15.12
C GLN A 501 34.61 -24.91 -15.74
N GLU A 502 35.54 -25.56 -16.45
CA GLU A 502 35.28 -26.80 -17.19
C GLU A 502 34.09 -26.69 -18.19
N GLU A 503 33.91 -25.51 -18.78
CA GLU A 503 32.83 -25.17 -19.71
C GLU A 503 33.27 -25.29 -21.18
N GLU A 504 32.34 -25.66 -22.06
CA GLU A 504 32.60 -25.68 -23.50
C GLU A 504 32.49 -24.27 -24.13
N LEU A 505 33.15 -24.08 -25.28
CA LEU A 505 33.01 -22.86 -26.07
C LEU A 505 31.95 -23.04 -27.17
N PRO A 506 31.11 -22.02 -27.45
CA PRO A 506 31.04 -20.72 -26.78
C PRO A 506 30.45 -20.82 -25.36
N LEU A 507 30.92 -19.96 -24.45
CA LEU A 507 30.48 -19.95 -23.05
C LEU A 507 28.96 -19.77 -22.95
N ASP A 508 28.33 -20.59 -22.12
CA ASP A 508 26.94 -20.39 -21.71
C ASP A 508 26.88 -19.54 -20.44
N TRP A 509 26.69 -18.23 -20.61
CA TRP A 509 26.59 -17.31 -19.49
C TRP A 509 25.44 -17.67 -18.53
N SER A 510 24.39 -18.34 -18.99
CA SER A 510 23.29 -18.72 -18.11
C SER A 510 23.68 -19.73 -17.03
N VAL A 511 24.73 -20.52 -17.27
CA VAL A 511 25.31 -21.45 -16.29
C VAL A 511 26.25 -20.70 -15.34
N LEU A 512 27.10 -19.83 -15.89
CA LEU A 512 28.10 -19.07 -15.13
C LEU A 512 27.51 -18.03 -14.17
N LEU A 513 26.30 -17.55 -14.45
CA LEU A 513 25.65 -16.48 -13.69
C LEU A 513 25.23 -16.88 -12.27
N GLU A 514 25.12 -18.18 -11.95
CA GLU A 514 24.68 -18.64 -10.63
C GLU A 514 25.73 -18.38 -9.56
N ASP A 515 27.00 -18.69 -9.86
CA ASP A 515 28.10 -18.64 -8.87
C ASP A 515 29.14 -17.56 -9.15
N TRP A 516 29.32 -17.12 -10.42
CA TRP A 516 30.50 -16.33 -10.82
C TRP A 516 30.17 -14.94 -11.37
N ASN A 517 28.95 -14.47 -11.16
CA ASN A 517 28.46 -13.21 -11.71
C ASN A 517 29.31 -12.00 -11.28
N PHE A 518 29.60 -11.88 -9.98
CA PHE A 518 30.42 -10.78 -9.45
C PHE A 518 31.87 -10.87 -9.92
N THR A 519 32.44 -12.08 -9.98
CA THR A 519 33.78 -12.36 -10.52
C THR A 519 33.93 -11.84 -11.94
N TYR A 520 33.05 -12.24 -12.86
CA TYR A 520 33.19 -11.87 -14.27
C TYR A 520 32.83 -10.40 -14.55
N TRP A 521 31.91 -9.80 -13.78
CA TRP A 521 31.74 -8.36 -13.81
C TRP A 521 33.00 -7.62 -13.34
N THR A 522 33.63 -8.10 -12.27
CA THR A 522 34.86 -7.51 -11.73
C THR A 522 35.99 -7.63 -12.74
N LEU A 523 36.14 -8.79 -13.40
CA LEU A 523 37.11 -8.99 -14.47
C LEU A 523 36.87 -8.01 -15.63
N TRP A 524 35.62 -7.87 -16.08
CA TRP A 524 35.27 -6.96 -17.16
C TRP A 524 35.59 -5.51 -16.80
N VAL A 525 35.15 -5.03 -15.62
CA VAL A 525 35.44 -3.67 -15.15
C VAL A 525 36.95 -3.45 -15.03
N TYR A 526 37.69 -4.41 -14.49
CA TYR A 526 39.15 -4.35 -14.37
C TYR A 526 39.83 -4.17 -15.73
N ILE A 527 39.41 -4.94 -16.75
CA ILE A 527 39.93 -4.83 -18.12
C ILE A 527 39.63 -3.46 -18.71
N ILE A 528 38.38 -2.98 -18.57
CA ILE A 528 37.96 -1.68 -19.07
C ILE A 528 38.78 -0.56 -18.39
N MET A 529 39.07 -0.67 -17.09
CA MET A 529 39.91 0.29 -16.38
C MET A 529 41.38 0.26 -16.84
N LEU A 530 41.93 -0.91 -17.18
CA LEU A 530 43.27 -1.02 -17.80
C LEU A 530 43.30 -0.38 -19.19
N LYS A 531 42.19 -0.45 -19.94
CA LYS A 531 42.03 0.18 -21.25
C LYS A 531 41.63 1.66 -21.21
N ARG A 532 41.64 2.30 -20.03
CA ARG A 532 41.13 3.68 -19.86
C ARG A 532 41.82 4.73 -20.73
N SER A 533 43.06 4.50 -21.16
CA SER A 533 43.78 5.40 -22.08
C SER A 533 43.26 5.37 -23.52
N ASP A 534 42.39 4.43 -23.88
CA ASP A 534 41.77 4.30 -25.20
C ASP A 534 40.35 4.92 -25.20
N GLU A 535 40.30 6.25 -25.07
CA GLU A 535 39.04 7.03 -24.99
C GLU A 535 38.10 6.75 -26.17
N LYS A 536 38.64 6.53 -27.38
CA LYS A 536 37.83 6.26 -28.58
C LYS A 536 37.10 4.92 -28.49
N THR A 537 37.78 3.89 -28.00
CA THR A 537 37.17 2.57 -27.84
C THR A 537 36.15 2.56 -26.71
N LEU A 538 36.44 3.24 -25.59
CA LEU A 538 35.48 3.38 -24.49
C LEU A 538 34.21 4.13 -24.91
N ALA A 539 34.36 5.25 -25.65
CA ALA A 539 33.23 6.00 -26.19
C ALA A 539 32.40 5.17 -27.17
N ALA A 540 33.02 4.24 -27.91
CA ALA A 540 32.32 3.32 -28.80
C ALA A 540 31.50 2.26 -28.04
N ILE A 541 31.94 1.85 -26.84
CA ILE A 541 31.17 0.98 -25.94
C ILE A 541 29.98 1.76 -25.34
N HIS A 542 30.24 2.93 -24.75
CA HIS A 542 29.23 3.87 -24.30
C HIS A 542 29.85 5.27 -24.05
N PRO A 543 29.22 6.38 -24.50
CA PRO A 543 29.79 7.72 -24.38
C PRO A 543 30.05 8.15 -22.93
N ALA A 544 29.21 7.72 -21.98
CA ALA A 544 29.37 8.04 -20.56
C ALA A 544 30.26 7.06 -19.77
N LEU A 545 30.80 6.00 -20.39
CA LEU A 545 31.51 4.94 -19.64
C LEU A 545 32.72 5.47 -18.86
N GLU A 546 33.52 6.34 -19.48
CA GLU A 546 34.71 6.90 -18.83
C GLU A 546 34.33 7.81 -17.65
N GLN A 547 33.30 8.65 -17.85
CA GLN A 547 32.74 9.51 -16.81
C GLN A 547 32.21 8.67 -15.64
N TRP A 548 31.46 7.63 -15.96
CA TRP A 548 30.86 6.73 -14.98
C TRP A 548 31.94 6.01 -14.14
N ILE A 549 33.03 5.53 -14.76
CA ILE A 549 34.18 4.97 -14.03
C ILE A 549 34.79 6.04 -13.13
N ARG A 550 35.00 7.26 -13.65
CA ARG A 550 35.57 8.37 -12.85
C ARG A 550 34.72 8.69 -11.63
N ASP A 551 33.42 8.79 -11.82
CA ASP A 551 32.50 9.21 -10.76
C ASP A 551 32.24 8.09 -9.76
N GLY A 552 32.13 6.85 -10.24
CA GLY A 552 31.99 5.67 -9.40
C GLY A 552 33.25 5.35 -8.59
N THR A 553 34.42 5.82 -9.04
CA THR A 553 35.68 5.73 -8.28
C THR A 553 35.99 7.00 -7.48
N SER A 554 35.23 8.08 -7.69
CA SER A 554 35.35 9.32 -6.92
C SER A 554 34.66 9.17 -5.57
N ILE A 555 35.40 9.44 -4.49
CA ILE A 555 34.88 9.32 -3.13
C ILE A 555 34.37 10.70 -2.70
N PHE A 556 33.06 10.84 -2.48
CA PHE A 556 32.43 12.13 -2.16
C PHE A 556 32.84 12.73 -0.80
N PHE A 557 33.43 11.95 0.11
CA PHE A 557 33.88 12.37 1.44
C PHE A 557 35.08 11.53 1.90
N PRO A 558 35.92 12.01 2.85
CA PRO A 558 36.94 11.16 3.45
C PRO A 558 36.27 9.99 4.19
N LEU A 559 36.37 8.80 3.59
CA LEU A 559 36.00 7.55 4.26
C LEU A 559 36.89 7.37 5.51
N PRO A 560 36.36 6.80 6.60
CA PRO A 560 37.20 6.29 7.68
C PRO A 560 38.34 5.45 7.08
N LYS A 561 39.57 5.54 7.63
CA LYS A 561 40.74 4.81 7.09
C LYS A 561 40.52 3.30 6.90
N THR A 562 39.54 2.72 7.59
CA THR A 562 39.12 1.32 7.54
C THR A 562 38.22 0.97 6.35
N GLN A 563 37.82 1.94 5.51
CA GLN A 563 36.93 1.75 4.36
C GLN A 563 37.56 2.25 3.05
N ASN A 564 38.89 2.29 2.94
CA ASN A 564 39.52 2.69 1.68
C ASN A 564 39.22 1.65 0.58
N PRO A 565 38.50 1.99 -0.50
CA PRO A 565 38.08 1.02 -1.51
C PRO A 565 39.25 0.36 -2.25
N VAL A 566 40.44 0.96 -2.20
CA VAL A 566 41.64 0.42 -2.88
C VAL A 566 42.45 -0.57 -2.03
N THR A 567 42.14 -0.74 -0.73
CA THR A 567 42.97 -1.55 0.19
C THR A 567 42.52 -3.00 0.33
N THR A 568 41.29 -3.33 -0.06
CA THR A 568 40.71 -4.67 0.10
C THR A 568 39.83 -5.03 -1.08
N PHE A 569 39.81 -6.30 -1.45
CA PHE A 569 38.87 -6.85 -2.43
C PHE A 569 37.45 -6.93 -1.82
N HIS A 570 36.41 -6.68 -2.63
CA HIS A 570 35.03 -6.54 -2.16
C HIS A 570 34.12 -7.73 -2.50
N GLY A 571 34.66 -8.78 -3.10
CA GLY A 571 33.98 -10.06 -3.31
C GLY A 571 34.42 -11.14 -2.32
N ALA A 572 34.01 -12.39 -2.58
CA ALA A 572 34.39 -13.54 -1.78
C ALA A 572 35.84 -13.99 -2.05
N THR A 573 36.38 -14.82 -1.17
CA THR A 573 37.79 -15.24 -1.21
C THR A 573 38.11 -16.09 -2.45
N ASP A 574 37.21 -17.00 -2.80
CA ASP A 574 37.26 -17.83 -4.01
C ASP A 574 37.17 -16.98 -5.28
N GLU A 575 36.29 -15.98 -5.32
CA GLU A 575 36.20 -15.02 -6.43
C GLU A 575 37.54 -14.28 -6.63
N HIS A 576 38.20 -13.88 -5.54
CA HIS A 576 39.50 -13.23 -5.58
C HIS A 576 40.61 -14.16 -6.09
N GLU A 577 40.62 -15.42 -5.65
CA GLU A 577 41.58 -16.43 -6.09
C GLU A 577 41.44 -16.73 -7.60
N THR A 578 40.21 -16.92 -8.07
CA THR A 578 39.89 -17.12 -9.49
C THR A 578 40.32 -15.92 -10.34
N LEU A 579 39.99 -14.70 -9.90
CA LEU A 579 40.41 -13.47 -10.59
C LEU A 579 41.93 -13.33 -10.64
N THR A 580 42.62 -13.58 -9.53
CA THR A 580 44.08 -13.48 -9.45
C THR A 580 44.75 -14.45 -10.42
N THR A 581 44.26 -15.70 -10.46
CA THR A 581 44.74 -16.74 -11.39
C THR A 581 44.51 -16.32 -12.84
N THR A 582 43.29 -15.92 -13.17
CA THR A 582 42.90 -15.47 -14.51
C THR A 582 43.73 -14.26 -14.96
N ILE A 583 43.91 -13.26 -14.11
CA ILE A 583 44.70 -12.05 -14.40
C ILE A 583 46.18 -12.40 -14.59
N SER A 584 46.74 -13.33 -13.81
CA SER A 584 48.12 -13.78 -13.99
C SER A 584 48.33 -14.42 -15.36
N GLN A 585 47.41 -15.30 -15.79
CA GLN A 585 47.46 -15.93 -17.11
C GLN A 585 47.24 -14.91 -18.23
N LEU A 586 46.31 -13.96 -18.07
CA LEU A 586 46.12 -12.86 -19.02
C LEU A 586 47.37 -11.99 -19.16
N ARG A 587 48.14 -11.78 -18.09
CA ARG A 587 49.40 -11.03 -18.15
C ARG A 587 50.46 -11.72 -18.98
N GLU A 588 50.49 -13.04 -18.99
CA GLU A 588 51.40 -13.81 -19.86
C GLU A 588 50.97 -13.76 -21.32
N LEU A 589 49.66 -13.83 -21.59
CA LEU A 589 49.10 -13.83 -22.95
C LEU A 589 49.06 -12.43 -23.59
N HIS A 590 48.85 -11.39 -22.78
CA HIS A 590 48.66 -10.00 -23.20
C HIS A 590 49.50 -9.02 -22.36
N PRO A 591 50.85 -9.11 -22.39
CA PRO A 591 51.71 -8.24 -21.59
C PRO A 591 51.50 -6.75 -21.91
N GLU A 592 51.10 -6.42 -23.13
CA GLU A 592 50.79 -5.05 -23.58
C GLU A 592 49.62 -4.40 -22.82
N LEU A 593 48.74 -5.19 -22.21
CA LEU A 593 47.63 -4.69 -21.39
C LEU A 593 48.10 -4.16 -20.02
N PHE A 594 49.26 -4.63 -19.55
CA PHE A 594 49.77 -4.39 -18.19
C PHE A 594 51.01 -3.47 -18.16
N ASP A 595 51.47 -2.97 -19.32
CA ASP A 595 52.64 -2.09 -19.46
C ASP A 595 52.33 -0.62 -19.11
N LEU A 596 51.52 -0.39 -18.09
CA LEU A 596 51.16 0.95 -17.62
C LEU A 596 52.10 1.38 -16.49
N GLN A 597 52.98 2.35 -16.77
CA GLN A 597 53.88 2.92 -15.77
C GLN A 597 53.08 3.51 -14.60
N ASN A 598 53.50 3.20 -13.37
CA ASN A 598 52.92 3.69 -12.10
C ASN A 598 51.51 3.18 -11.74
N VAL A 599 51.02 2.10 -12.36
CA VAL A 599 49.74 1.46 -11.95
C VAL A 599 49.98 0.37 -10.91
N ASN A 600 49.35 0.50 -9.74
CA ASN A 600 49.24 -0.60 -8.79
C ASN A 600 48.04 -1.49 -9.19
N HIS A 601 48.35 -2.66 -9.75
CA HIS A 601 47.37 -3.60 -10.28
C HIS A 601 46.44 -4.19 -9.22
N GLU A 602 46.93 -4.36 -7.98
CA GLU A 602 46.13 -4.85 -6.85
C GLU A 602 45.12 -3.77 -6.41
N HIS A 603 45.57 -2.52 -6.29
CA HIS A 603 44.67 -1.40 -6.03
C HIS A 603 43.59 -1.26 -7.12
N LEU A 604 43.96 -1.49 -8.38
CA LEU A 604 43.03 -1.40 -9.50
C LEU A 604 41.99 -2.54 -9.45
N LEU A 605 42.38 -3.76 -9.08
CA LEU A 605 41.47 -4.88 -8.89
C LEU A 605 40.49 -4.62 -7.73
N ASN A 606 41.01 -4.12 -6.61
CA ASN A 606 40.18 -3.73 -5.46
C ASN A 606 39.16 -2.66 -5.87
N LEU A 607 39.59 -1.65 -6.62
CA LEU A 607 38.73 -0.59 -7.12
C LEU A 607 37.67 -1.10 -8.12
N ALA A 608 38.02 -2.05 -8.98
CA ALA A 608 37.07 -2.69 -9.90
C ALA A 608 35.99 -3.46 -9.13
N SER A 609 36.39 -4.27 -8.14
CA SER A 609 35.44 -5.01 -7.28
C SER A 609 34.53 -4.06 -6.49
N TYR A 610 35.07 -2.95 -5.99
CA TYR A 610 34.29 -1.91 -5.33
C TYR A 610 33.27 -1.27 -6.27
N LEU A 611 33.67 -0.96 -7.51
CA LEU A 611 32.77 -0.36 -8.50
C LEU A 611 31.62 -1.32 -8.85
N VAL A 612 31.90 -2.61 -9.01
CA VAL A 612 30.85 -3.63 -9.21
C VAL A 612 29.93 -3.70 -8.00
N LYS A 613 30.48 -3.79 -6.78
CA LYS A 613 29.69 -3.82 -5.54
C LYS A 613 28.75 -2.61 -5.42
N GLU A 614 29.23 -1.42 -5.72
CA GLU A 614 28.44 -0.19 -5.57
C GLU A 614 27.46 0.03 -6.72
N GLN A 615 27.83 -0.31 -7.96
CA GLN A 615 27.05 0.09 -9.15
C GLN A 615 26.17 -1.00 -9.72
N ALA A 616 26.50 -2.26 -9.46
CA ALA A 616 25.74 -3.37 -10.00
C ALA A 616 24.53 -3.71 -9.12
N PHE A 617 23.48 -4.26 -9.71
CA PHE A 617 22.30 -4.71 -8.99
C PHE A 617 21.58 -5.82 -9.73
N MET A 618 20.75 -6.58 -9.02
CA MET A 618 19.97 -7.66 -9.62
C MET A 618 18.79 -7.09 -10.40
N ALA A 619 18.68 -7.47 -11.67
CA ALA A 619 17.53 -7.13 -12.52
C ALA A 619 17.19 -8.30 -13.46
N PRO A 620 15.91 -8.45 -13.84
CA PRO A 620 15.51 -9.41 -14.85
C PRO A 620 16.02 -8.97 -16.24
N SER A 621 16.83 -9.79 -16.89
CA SER A 621 17.34 -9.56 -18.25
C SER A 621 17.06 -10.77 -19.14
N VAL A 622 16.83 -10.52 -20.43
CA VAL A 622 16.63 -11.60 -21.42
C VAL A 622 17.99 -12.08 -21.89
N MET A 623 18.22 -13.39 -21.80
CA MET A 623 19.46 -14.01 -22.26
C MET A 623 19.57 -13.93 -23.78
N LEU A 624 20.73 -13.52 -24.27
CA LEU A 624 21.00 -13.29 -25.69
C LEU A 624 21.42 -14.57 -26.41
N ASP A 625 22.13 -15.47 -25.73
CA ASP A 625 22.57 -16.74 -26.29
C ASP A 625 22.55 -17.89 -25.26
N GLY A 626 23.20 -19.01 -25.58
CA GLY A 626 23.29 -20.18 -24.69
C GLY A 626 21.99 -20.99 -24.57
N ALA A 627 21.96 -21.94 -23.64
CA ALA A 627 20.83 -22.83 -23.38
C ALA A 627 19.59 -22.09 -22.83
N ALA A 628 19.79 -20.90 -22.27
CA ALA A 628 18.71 -20.05 -21.79
C ALA A 628 18.29 -18.94 -22.76
N LYS A 629 18.78 -18.93 -24.00
CA LYS A 629 18.44 -17.91 -25.01
C LYS A 629 16.95 -17.58 -25.06
N GLY A 630 16.63 -16.28 -24.96
CA GLY A 630 15.25 -15.77 -24.96
C GLY A 630 14.50 -15.93 -23.64
N LYS A 631 15.06 -16.62 -22.63
CA LYS A 631 14.51 -16.67 -21.28
C LYS A 631 14.92 -15.43 -20.49
N ARG A 632 14.03 -15.00 -19.60
CA ARG A 632 14.29 -13.90 -18.66
C ARG A 632 14.88 -14.47 -17.38
N ILE A 633 16.11 -14.09 -17.04
CA ILE A 633 16.82 -14.52 -15.84
C ILE A 633 17.18 -13.27 -15.02
N THR A 634 16.97 -13.34 -13.71
CA THR A 634 17.45 -12.29 -12.79
C THR A 634 18.94 -12.44 -12.61
N GLN A 635 19.70 -11.43 -13.04
CA GLN A 635 21.16 -11.43 -12.99
C GLN A 635 21.68 -10.07 -12.53
N LEU A 636 22.94 -10.03 -12.11
CA LEU A 636 23.65 -8.79 -11.85
C LEU A 636 23.83 -8.01 -13.17
N VAL A 637 23.39 -6.76 -13.17
CA VAL A 637 23.54 -5.83 -14.28
C VAL A 637 24.21 -4.55 -13.80
N VAL A 638 24.86 -3.84 -14.72
CA VAL A 638 25.49 -2.56 -14.44
C VAL A 638 24.71 -1.44 -15.13
N CYS A 639 24.34 -0.43 -14.36
CA CYS A 639 23.73 0.80 -14.88
C CYS A 639 24.81 1.85 -15.14
N ILE A 640 25.02 2.19 -16.40
CA ILE A 640 25.93 3.25 -16.84
C ILE A 640 25.09 4.50 -17.16
N TRP A 641 25.46 5.63 -16.57
CA TRP A 641 24.83 6.92 -16.80
C TRP A 641 25.89 8.03 -16.82
N GLY A 642 25.59 9.16 -17.48
CA GLY A 642 26.40 10.38 -17.41
C GLY A 642 25.66 11.62 -17.92
N GLU A 643 26.06 12.78 -17.44
CA GLU A 643 25.64 14.07 -18.00
C GLU A 643 26.35 14.28 -19.34
N GLU A 644 25.62 14.70 -20.38
CA GLU A 644 26.29 15.35 -21.52
C GLU A 644 26.92 16.63 -20.98
N SER A 645 28.24 16.75 -21.15
CA SER A 645 29.04 17.90 -20.76
C SER A 645 28.58 19.21 -21.39
#